data_AF-A0A9Q7K1J2-F1
#
_entry.id   AF-A0A9Q7K1J2-F1
#
_cell.length_a   1.000
_cell.length_b   1.000
_cell.length_c   1.000
_cell.angle_alpha   90.00
_cell.angle_beta   90.00
_cell.angle_gamma   90.00
#
_symmetry.space_group_name_H-M   'P 1'
#
loop_
_entity.id
_entity.type
_entity.pdbx_description
1 polymer ?
#
loop_
_entity_poly.entity_id
_entity_poly.type
_entity_poly.pdbx_seq_one_letter_code
_entity_poly.pdbx_strand_id
1 'polypeptide(L)'
;MSTRIARFPALLLTLLCLVALALTWFNLSTALPREQWGAAFAAPDIDNIQQMLFHYSLLPRLAISLLVGAGLGLVGVLFQQVLRNPLAEPTTLGVATGAQLGITITTLWALPGALTSQFAALAGACVVGALVFGVAWGKRLSPVTLILAGLVVSLYCGAINQLLVLFHHDQLQSMFMWSTGTLTQTDWSIVQRLWPQLIGGVVLTLLLLRPLTLMGLDDGVARNLGLALSLARLGALALAIVLSALLVNAVGIIGFIGLFAPLLAKMLGARRLLTRLMLAPLIGALILWLSDQMILWLARVWMEVSTGSVTALVGAPLLLWLLPRLRSMSAPAMDAGDKVHAERQSVLWFSLAGLAVLIIASFAALSFGRDASGWHWATGDLLNELLQWRWPRIFAALIAGVMLAVAGCIIQRLTGNPMASPEVLGISSGAAFGVVLMLFFVPGNAFGWLLPAGSIGAAVTLMIILIAAGRGGFSPHRMLLAGMALSTAFTMLLMMLQASGDPRMAKILTWISGSTYNATGSQVVWSGIVMIALLAVVPLCRRWMTILPLGGETARAVGMALTPARVALLLLAACLTATATMTIGPLSFVGLMAPHIARMMGFRRTIPHIVMSALTGGVMLVFADWCGRMVLFPYQIPAGLLSTFIGAPYFIYLLRKQSR
;
A
#
# COMPACT_ATOMS: atom_id res chain seq x y z
N MET A 1 32.81 -20.34 5.54
CA MET A 1 31.57 -20.03 4.78
C MET A 1 30.92 -18.75 5.33
N SER A 2 30.67 -17.72 4.53
CA SER A 2 31.67 -16.65 4.32
C SER A 2 31.46 -15.53 5.34
N THR A 3 32.42 -15.37 6.25
CA THR A 3 32.55 -14.23 7.19
C THR A 3 32.60 -12.87 6.48
N ARG A 4 32.79 -12.84 5.14
CA ARG A 4 32.77 -11.61 4.34
C ARG A 4 31.36 -11.02 4.15
N ILE A 5 30.30 -11.83 4.22
CA ILE A 5 28.91 -11.34 3.99
C ILE A 5 28.38 -10.56 5.21
N ALA A 6 28.80 -10.90 6.44
CA ALA A 6 28.37 -10.21 7.65
C ALA A 6 29.14 -8.90 7.91
N ARG A 7 30.39 -8.79 7.43
CA ARG A 7 31.22 -7.59 7.60
C ARG A 7 30.65 -6.37 6.88
N PHE A 8 30.04 -6.55 5.71
CA PHE A 8 29.54 -5.43 4.91
C PHE A 8 28.31 -4.73 5.52
N PRO A 9 27.24 -5.43 5.95
CA PRO A 9 26.12 -4.81 6.65
C PRO A 9 26.54 -4.15 7.96
N ALA A 10 27.49 -4.75 8.69
CA ALA A 10 28.02 -4.15 9.91
C ALA A 10 28.77 -2.84 9.61
N LEU A 11 29.66 -2.83 8.62
CA LEU A 11 30.36 -1.62 8.15
C LEU A 11 29.39 -0.54 7.67
N LEU A 12 28.34 -0.92 6.94
CA LEU A 12 27.30 0.01 6.50
C LEU A 12 26.60 0.64 7.70
N LEU A 13 26.15 -0.16 8.68
CA LEU A 13 25.48 0.39 9.87
C LEU A 13 26.42 1.27 10.72
N THR A 14 27.69 0.89 10.86
CA THR A 14 28.65 1.74 11.57
C THR A 14 28.88 3.05 10.84
N LEU A 15 28.97 3.02 9.49
CA LEU A 15 29.08 4.23 8.69
C LEU A 15 27.83 5.11 8.84
N LEU A 16 26.64 4.52 8.74
CA LEU A 16 25.37 5.24 8.92
C LEU A 16 25.26 5.86 10.32
N CYS A 17 25.74 5.16 11.36
CA CYS A 17 25.82 5.66 12.73
C CYS A 17 26.78 6.85 12.85
N LEU A 18 27.98 6.75 12.27
CA LEU A 18 28.94 7.85 12.25
C LEU A 18 28.41 9.08 11.51
N VAL A 19 27.73 8.88 10.37
CA VAL A 19 27.09 9.96 9.62
C VAL A 19 25.96 10.60 10.45
N ALA A 20 25.12 9.78 11.11
CA ALA A 20 24.05 10.30 11.96
C ALA A 20 24.60 11.10 13.16
N LEU A 21 25.68 10.62 13.80
CA LEU A 21 26.40 11.36 14.85
C LEU A 21 26.97 12.68 14.33
N ALA A 22 27.65 12.66 13.18
CA ALA A 22 28.24 13.84 12.57
C ALA A 22 27.19 14.89 12.20
N LEU A 23 26.06 14.46 11.60
CA LEU A 23 24.94 15.34 11.28
C LEU A 23 24.26 15.87 12.54
N THR A 24 24.08 15.05 13.56
CA THR A 24 23.53 15.50 14.85
C THR A 24 24.43 16.55 15.48
N TRP A 25 25.73 16.29 15.52
CA TRP A 25 26.71 17.24 16.03
C TRP A 25 26.69 18.56 15.26
N PHE A 26 26.66 18.48 13.93
CA PHE A 26 26.53 19.66 13.06
C PHE A 26 25.24 20.43 13.33
N ASN A 27 24.09 19.75 13.33
CA ASN A 27 22.76 20.36 13.53
C ASN A 27 22.61 21.00 14.92
N LEU A 28 23.12 20.36 15.97
CA LEU A 28 23.10 20.93 17.33
C LEU A 28 24.05 22.12 17.47
N SER A 29 25.27 22.02 16.92
CA SER A 29 26.28 23.10 17.03
C SER A 29 25.91 24.38 16.27
N THR A 30 25.04 24.25 15.28
CA THR A 30 24.48 25.35 14.50
C THR A 30 23.23 25.93 15.14
N ALA A 31 22.50 25.14 15.92
CA ALA A 31 21.34 25.61 16.67
C ALA A 31 21.74 26.37 17.94
N LEU A 32 22.79 25.91 18.64
CA LEU A 32 23.28 26.53 19.86
C LEU A 32 24.81 26.37 19.97
N PRO A 33 25.57 27.42 20.34
CA PRO A 33 27.00 27.32 20.63
C PRO A 33 27.28 26.26 21.72
N ARG A 34 28.38 25.53 21.57
CA ARG A 34 28.72 24.36 22.42
C ARG A 34 28.83 24.70 23.91
N GLU A 35 29.29 25.91 24.21
CA GLU A 35 29.45 26.40 25.58
C GLU A 35 28.12 26.46 26.33
N GLN A 36 27.01 26.65 25.62
CA GLN A 36 25.68 26.80 26.20
C GLN A 36 24.91 25.49 26.26
N TRP A 37 25.45 24.38 25.75
CA TRP A 37 24.76 23.09 25.75
C TRP A 37 24.44 22.62 27.16
N GLY A 38 25.41 22.69 28.08
CA GLY A 38 25.22 22.23 29.46
C GLY A 38 24.05 22.93 30.16
N ALA A 39 23.97 24.26 30.03
CA ALA A 39 22.86 25.05 30.55
C ALA A 39 21.53 24.70 29.87
N ALA A 40 21.50 24.66 28.53
CA ALA A 40 20.29 24.36 27.77
C ALA A 40 19.76 22.93 27.98
N PHE A 41 20.60 21.95 28.30
CA PHE A 41 20.17 20.58 28.62
C PHE A 41 19.46 20.49 29.97
N ALA A 42 19.95 21.20 30.99
CA ALA A 42 19.48 21.06 32.37
C ALA A 42 18.41 22.09 32.76
N ALA A 43 18.64 23.36 32.42
CA ALA A 43 17.78 24.49 32.76
C ALA A 43 17.91 25.57 31.67
N PRO A 44 17.14 25.47 30.57
CA PRO A 44 17.18 26.49 29.51
C PRO A 44 16.70 27.83 30.06
N ASP A 45 17.42 28.89 29.71
CA ASP A 45 17.00 30.26 30.01
C ASP A 45 15.75 30.61 29.19
N ILE A 46 14.71 31.10 29.88
CA ILE A 46 13.41 31.46 29.31
C ILE A 46 13.54 32.69 28.40
N ASP A 47 14.48 33.59 28.71
CA ASP A 47 14.71 34.79 27.93
C ASP A 47 15.52 34.50 26.65
N ASN A 48 16.09 33.30 26.52
CA ASN A 48 16.86 32.88 25.36
C ASN A 48 16.09 31.89 24.48
N ILE A 49 15.49 32.42 23.41
CA ILE A 49 14.73 31.65 22.42
C ILE A 49 15.54 30.46 21.84
N GLN A 50 16.84 30.61 21.62
CA GLN A 50 17.67 29.51 21.07
C GLN A 50 17.80 28.35 22.06
N GLN A 51 17.96 28.64 23.35
CA GLN A 51 18.01 27.61 24.39
C GLN A 51 16.63 26.94 24.55
N MET A 52 15.54 27.70 24.47
CA MET A 52 14.19 27.15 24.49
C MET A 52 13.93 26.22 23.30
N LEU A 53 14.26 26.64 22.07
CA LEU A 53 14.10 25.80 20.86
C LEU A 53 14.99 24.56 20.91
N PHE A 54 16.22 24.70 21.42
CA PHE A 54 17.12 23.57 21.63
C PHE A 54 16.50 22.54 22.58
N HIS A 55 16.05 22.98 23.76
CA HIS A 55 15.54 22.09 24.80
C HIS A 55 14.15 21.51 24.50
N TYR A 56 13.22 22.31 23.98
CA TYR A 56 11.81 21.91 23.81
C TYR A 56 11.46 21.46 22.39
N SER A 57 12.29 21.76 21.38
CA SER A 57 12.03 21.30 20.01
C SER A 57 13.07 20.27 19.54
N LEU A 58 14.37 20.57 19.60
CA LEU A 58 15.40 19.71 19.00
C LEU A 58 15.67 18.43 19.80
N LEU A 59 15.80 18.52 21.13
CA LEU A 59 16.06 17.34 21.97
C LEU A 59 14.89 16.35 22.01
N PRO A 60 13.61 16.77 22.18
CA PRO A 60 12.48 15.86 22.13
C PRO A 60 12.32 15.22 20.76
N ARG A 61 12.60 15.98 19.68
CA ARG A 61 12.63 15.45 18.31
C ARG A 61 13.69 14.37 18.11
N LEU A 62 14.89 14.56 18.64
CA LEU A 62 15.93 13.52 18.60
C LEU A 62 15.49 12.28 19.41
N ALA A 63 14.98 12.47 20.63
CA ALA A 63 14.52 11.37 21.48
C ALA A 63 13.35 10.59 20.84
N ILE A 64 12.35 11.29 20.30
CA ILE A 64 11.20 10.65 19.65
C ILE A 64 11.63 9.89 18.38
N SER A 65 12.60 10.40 17.61
CA SER A 65 13.13 9.70 16.43
C SER A 65 13.75 8.34 16.79
N LEU A 66 14.48 8.26 17.91
CA LEU A 66 15.09 7.03 18.39
C LEU A 66 14.04 6.06 18.93
N LEU A 67 13.11 6.55 19.77
CA LEU A 67 12.05 5.74 20.37
C LEU A 67 11.10 5.18 19.30
N VAL A 68 10.65 6.01 18.38
CA VAL A 68 9.71 5.60 17.33
C VAL A 68 10.38 4.69 16.33
N GLY A 69 11.63 4.96 15.96
CA GLY A 69 12.40 4.07 15.08
C GLY A 69 12.60 2.69 15.71
N ALA A 70 12.90 2.64 17.02
CA ALA A 70 12.99 1.39 17.77
C ALA A 70 11.66 0.65 17.83
N GLY A 71 10.58 1.37 18.14
CA GLY A 71 9.22 0.81 18.19
C GLY A 71 8.78 0.23 16.84
N LEU A 72 8.98 0.96 15.74
CA LEU A 72 8.62 0.49 14.39
C LEU A 72 9.46 -0.74 13.98
N GLY A 73 10.74 -0.77 14.37
CA GLY A 73 11.60 -1.96 14.19
C GLY A 73 11.09 -3.18 14.96
N LEU A 74 10.68 -3.02 16.22
CA LEU A 74 10.09 -4.08 17.05
C LEU A 74 8.79 -4.60 16.46
N VAL A 75 7.86 -3.68 16.16
CA VAL A 75 6.55 -3.99 15.60
C VAL A 75 6.70 -4.69 14.24
N GLY A 76 7.66 -4.26 13.41
CA GLY A 76 8.01 -4.94 12.16
C GLY A 76 8.40 -6.41 12.36
N VAL A 77 9.21 -6.73 13.38
CA VAL A 77 9.55 -8.12 13.70
C VAL A 77 8.30 -8.91 14.12
N LEU A 78 7.43 -8.33 14.96
CA LEU A 78 6.19 -8.97 15.40
C LEU A 78 5.28 -9.32 14.22
N PHE A 79 4.98 -8.35 13.34
CA PHE A 79 4.15 -8.58 12.15
C PHE A 79 4.74 -9.66 11.24
N GLN A 80 6.03 -9.56 10.91
CA GLN A 80 6.70 -10.54 10.05
C GLN A 80 6.73 -11.94 10.66
N GLN A 81 6.88 -12.05 11.98
CA GLN A 81 6.93 -13.33 12.68
C GLN A 81 5.55 -13.99 12.74
N VAL A 82 4.50 -13.25 13.11
CA VAL A 82 3.16 -13.81 13.26
C VAL A 82 2.51 -14.13 11.91
N LEU A 83 2.70 -13.25 10.92
CA LEU A 83 2.12 -13.42 9.59
C LEU A 83 2.98 -14.31 8.66
N ARG A 84 4.14 -14.77 9.12
CA ARG A 84 5.11 -15.54 8.32
C ARG A 84 5.39 -14.93 6.95
N ASN A 85 5.39 -13.62 6.89
CA ASN A 85 5.56 -12.88 5.66
C ASN A 85 6.62 -11.79 5.89
N PRO A 86 7.77 -11.86 5.20
CA PRO A 86 8.80 -10.81 5.33
C PRO A 86 8.32 -9.45 4.83
N LEU A 87 7.22 -9.39 4.07
CA LEU A 87 6.60 -8.17 3.56
C LEU A 87 5.63 -7.52 4.55
N ALA A 88 5.32 -8.20 5.66
CA ALA A 88 4.37 -7.68 6.61
C ALA A 88 4.94 -6.46 7.36
N GLU A 89 4.21 -5.36 7.29
CA GLU A 89 4.42 -4.17 8.11
C GLU A 89 3.06 -3.70 8.68
N PRO A 90 3.03 -2.73 9.61
CA PRO A 90 1.77 -2.30 10.22
C PRO A 90 0.67 -1.84 9.25
N THR A 91 1.06 -1.21 8.14
CA THR A 91 0.13 -0.77 7.08
C THR A 91 -0.56 -1.95 6.39
N THR A 92 0.06 -3.15 6.37
CA THR A 92 -0.51 -4.35 5.72
C THR A 92 -1.77 -4.88 6.41
N LEU A 93 -1.94 -4.67 7.73
CA LEU A 93 -3.20 -5.01 8.43
C LEU A 93 -4.19 -3.83 8.51
N GLY A 94 -3.88 -2.69 7.90
CA GLY A 94 -4.74 -1.51 7.95
C GLY A 94 -4.71 -0.74 9.27
N VAL A 95 -3.73 -1.01 10.14
CA VAL A 95 -3.62 -0.34 11.44
C VAL A 95 -3.37 1.16 11.26
N ALA A 96 -2.44 1.51 10.37
CA ALA A 96 -2.10 2.90 10.08
C ALA A 96 -3.26 3.67 9.43
N THR A 97 -3.96 3.04 8.46
CA THR A 97 -5.13 3.64 7.79
C THR A 97 -6.32 3.76 8.73
N GLY A 98 -6.51 2.81 9.65
CA GLY A 98 -7.47 2.90 10.74
C GLY A 98 -7.18 4.03 11.72
N ALA A 99 -5.91 4.19 12.12
CA ALA A 99 -5.49 5.30 12.98
C ALA A 99 -5.72 6.67 12.32
N GLN A 100 -5.36 6.80 11.03
CA GLN A 100 -5.63 8.00 10.25
C GLN A 100 -7.12 8.31 10.16
N LEU A 101 -7.96 7.29 9.91
CA LEU A 101 -9.40 7.45 9.85
C LEU A 101 -9.96 7.91 11.19
N GLY A 102 -9.50 7.33 12.30
CA GLY A 102 -9.86 7.78 13.65
C GLY A 102 -9.57 9.27 13.86
N ILE A 103 -8.36 9.72 13.51
CA ILE A 103 -7.99 11.13 13.63
C ILE A 103 -8.84 12.01 12.70
N THR A 104 -8.99 11.62 11.43
CA THR A 104 -9.75 12.38 10.42
C THR A 104 -11.20 12.57 10.85
N ILE A 105 -11.82 11.55 11.44
CA ILE A 105 -13.14 11.64 12.05
C ILE A 105 -13.11 12.66 13.21
N THR A 106 -12.22 12.50 14.18
CA THR A 106 -12.19 13.43 15.32
C THR A 106 -11.94 14.89 14.94
N THR A 107 -11.15 15.14 13.89
CA THR A 107 -10.89 16.50 13.41
C THR A 107 -12.06 17.10 12.66
N LEU A 108 -12.76 16.32 11.84
CA LEU A 108 -13.88 16.81 11.04
C LEU A 108 -15.11 17.12 11.90
N TRP A 109 -15.39 16.26 12.88
CA TRP A 109 -16.53 16.44 13.80
C TRP A 109 -16.21 17.28 15.05
N ALA A 110 -15.00 17.88 15.12
CA ALA A 110 -14.56 18.75 16.21
C ALA A 110 -14.89 18.18 17.61
N LEU A 111 -14.66 16.88 17.82
CA LEU A 111 -15.04 16.21 19.07
C LEU A 111 -14.26 16.80 20.26
N PRO A 112 -14.94 17.35 21.28
CA PRO A 112 -14.29 18.13 22.32
C PRO A 112 -13.38 17.28 23.21
N GLY A 113 -12.16 17.78 23.47
CA GLY A 113 -11.23 17.25 24.48
C GLY A 113 -9.83 16.95 23.94
N ALA A 114 -8.78 17.42 24.62
CA ALA A 114 -7.38 17.13 24.21
C ALA A 114 -7.04 15.62 24.24
N LEU A 115 -7.79 14.82 25.00
CA LEU A 115 -7.66 13.36 25.04
C LEU A 115 -8.37 12.66 23.87
N THR A 116 -9.36 13.30 23.24
CA THR A 116 -10.14 12.64 22.17
C THR A 116 -9.27 12.39 20.93
N SER A 117 -8.46 13.37 20.51
CA SER A 117 -7.52 13.22 19.40
C SER A 117 -6.44 12.18 19.68
N GLN A 118 -5.98 12.08 20.94
CA GLN A 118 -4.94 11.15 21.36
C GLN A 118 -5.41 9.69 21.38
N PHE A 119 -6.66 9.46 21.77
CA PHE A 119 -7.25 8.11 21.72
C PHE A 119 -7.89 7.80 20.36
N ALA A 120 -8.11 8.80 19.50
CA ALA A 120 -8.69 8.61 18.17
C ALA A 120 -7.90 7.64 17.30
N ALA A 121 -6.58 7.84 17.23
CA ALA A 121 -5.69 6.97 16.47
C ALA A 121 -5.72 5.53 17.00
N LEU A 122 -5.66 5.38 18.32
CA LEU A 122 -5.70 4.07 18.98
C LEU A 122 -7.04 3.37 18.76
N ALA A 123 -8.15 4.08 18.95
CA ALA A 123 -9.49 3.55 18.75
C ALA A 123 -9.70 3.11 17.29
N GLY A 124 -9.34 3.97 16.32
CA GLY A 124 -9.45 3.65 14.89
C GLY A 124 -8.61 2.42 14.50
N ALA A 125 -7.37 2.35 14.96
CA ALA A 125 -6.50 1.18 14.77
C ALA A 125 -7.09 -0.11 15.39
N CYS A 126 -7.61 -0.03 16.62
CA CYS A 126 -8.21 -1.16 17.32
C CYS A 126 -9.50 -1.64 16.63
N VAL A 127 -10.35 -0.74 16.14
CA VAL A 127 -11.57 -1.08 15.40
C VAL A 127 -11.20 -1.81 14.10
N VAL A 128 -10.23 -1.32 13.34
CA VAL A 128 -9.74 -2.00 12.13
C VAL A 128 -9.15 -3.37 12.48
N GLY A 129 -8.33 -3.45 13.54
CA GLY A 129 -7.80 -4.72 14.04
C GLY A 129 -8.90 -5.74 14.39
N ALA A 130 -9.94 -5.29 15.08
CA ALA A 130 -11.09 -6.12 15.45
C ALA A 130 -11.86 -6.62 14.22
N LEU A 131 -12.06 -5.77 13.20
CA LEU A 131 -12.67 -6.16 11.93
C LEU A 131 -11.84 -7.23 11.23
N VAL A 132 -10.52 -7.04 11.13
CA VAL A 132 -9.60 -8.01 10.51
C VAL A 132 -9.62 -9.35 11.24
N PHE A 133 -9.60 -9.34 12.58
CA PHE A 133 -9.72 -10.57 13.37
C PHE A 133 -11.09 -11.24 13.21
N GLY A 134 -12.18 -10.47 13.20
CA GLY A 134 -13.53 -10.99 12.99
C GLY A 134 -13.68 -11.72 11.65
N VAL A 135 -13.10 -11.16 10.58
CA VAL A 135 -13.10 -11.79 9.25
C VAL A 135 -12.24 -13.07 9.22
N ALA A 136 -11.08 -13.04 9.87
CA ALA A 136 -10.14 -14.17 9.88
C ALA A 136 -10.48 -15.27 10.91
N TRP A 137 -11.41 -15.03 11.83
CA TRP A 137 -11.75 -15.94 12.94
C TRP A 137 -12.13 -17.33 12.46
N GLY A 138 -13.00 -17.42 11.44
CA GLY A 138 -13.48 -18.69 10.89
C GLY A 138 -12.37 -19.58 10.31
N LYS A 139 -11.27 -18.99 9.82
CA LYS A 139 -10.11 -19.70 9.27
C LYS A 139 -8.98 -19.86 10.29
N ARG A 140 -9.31 -19.92 11.59
CA ARG A 140 -8.37 -20.06 12.72
C ARG A 140 -7.22 -19.04 12.66
N LEU A 141 -7.52 -17.81 12.22
CA LEU A 141 -6.56 -16.73 12.05
C LEU A 141 -5.36 -17.15 11.19
N SER A 142 -5.59 -17.83 10.06
CA SER A 142 -4.51 -18.20 9.15
C SER A 142 -3.80 -16.96 8.60
N PRO A 143 -2.46 -16.96 8.47
CA PRO A 143 -1.70 -15.76 8.09
C PRO A 143 -2.15 -15.15 6.75
N VAL A 144 -2.42 -15.99 5.75
CA VAL A 144 -2.89 -15.53 4.43
C VAL A 144 -4.25 -14.84 4.52
N THR A 145 -5.17 -15.38 5.32
CA THR A 145 -6.50 -14.76 5.52
C THR A 145 -6.39 -13.46 6.27
N LEU A 146 -5.51 -13.37 7.28
CA LEU A 146 -5.24 -12.14 8.02
C LEU A 146 -4.67 -11.05 7.10
N ILE A 147 -3.69 -11.38 6.26
CA ILE A 147 -3.11 -10.43 5.30
C ILE A 147 -4.17 -9.97 4.30
N LEU A 148 -4.98 -10.88 3.75
CA LEU A 148 -6.06 -10.53 2.81
C LEU A 148 -7.10 -9.62 3.45
N ALA A 149 -7.60 -10.01 4.63
CA ALA A 149 -8.59 -9.21 5.35
C ALA A 149 -8.01 -7.84 5.73
N GLY A 150 -6.78 -7.81 6.22
CA GLY A 150 -6.02 -6.60 6.54
C GLY A 150 -5.88 -5.66 5.36
N LEU A 151 -5.43 -6.17 4.21
CA LEU A 151 -5.29 -5.40 2.98
C LEU A 151 -6.64 -4.82 2.53
N VAL A 152 -7.70 -5.61 2.56
CA VAL A 152 -9.03 -5.18 2.11
C VAL A 152 -9.61 -4.11 3.03
N VAL A 153 -9.52 -4.31 4.35
CA VAL A 153 -9.97 -3.31 5.33
C VAL A 153 -9.12 -2.04 5.24
N SER A 154 -7.80 -2.17 5.07
CA SER A 154 -6.90 -1.04 4.87
C SER A 154 -7.28 -0.18 3.67
N LEU A 155 -7.54 -0.82 2.52
CA LEU A 155 -7.96 -0.14 1.30
C LEU A 155 -9.34 0.49 1.46
N TYR A 156 -10.26 -0.16 2.17
CA TYR A 156 -11.58 0.39 2.47
C TYR A 156 -11.50 1.64 3.36
N CYS A 157 -10.74 1.59 4.45
CA CYS A 157 -10.47 2.76 5.31
C CYS A 157 -9.74 3.87 4.54
N GLY A 158 -8.78 3.51 3.68
CA GLY A 158 -8.12 4.45 2.79
C GLY A 158 -9.09 5.14 1.82
N ALA A 159 -10.05 4.39 1.25
CA ALA A 159 -11.07 4.95 0.37
C ALA A 159 -12.01 5.93 1.12
N ILE A 160 -12.33 5.64 2.39
CA ILE A 160 -13.07 6.58 3.26
C ILE A 160 -12.25 7.84 3.51
N ASN A 161 -10.96 7.72 3.87
CA ASN A 161 -10.10 8.88 4.08
C ASN A 161 -10.03 9.77 2.82
N GLN A 162 -9.80 9.16 1.65
CA GLN A 162 -9.75 9.90 0.39
C GLN A 162 -11.10 10.56 0.05
N LEU A 163 -12.23 9.93 0.39
CA LEU A 163 -13.55 10.51 0.21
C LEU A 163 -13.77 11.73 1.11
N LEU A 164 -13.42 11.62 2.39
CA LEU A 164 -13.54 12.72 3.35
C LEU A 164 -12.66 13.90 2.94
N VAL A 165 -11.42 13.63 2.53
CA VAL A 165 -10.48 14.62 2.00
C VAL A 165 -10.99 15.29 0.73
N LEU A 166 -11.65 14.55 -0.17
CA LEU A 166 -12.22 15.10 -1.40
C LEU A 166 -13.36 16.09 -1.12
N PHE A 167 -14.20 15.80 -0.11
CA PHE A 167 -15.33 16.66 0.25
C PHE A 167 -14.99 17.81 1.20
N HIS A 168 -13.96 17.64 2.05
CA HIS A 168 -13.57 18.60 3.08
C HIS A 168 -12.10 19.01 2.94
N HIS A 169 -11.69 19.33 1.72
CA HIS A 169 -10.28 19.60 1.37
C HIS A 169 -9.65 20.66 2.28
N ASP A 170 -10.34 21.78 2.49
CA ASP A 170 -9.82 22.91 3.27
C ASP A 170 -9.60 22.55 4.75
N GLN A 171 -10.51 21.75 5.33
CA GLN A 171 -10.43 21.34 6.74
C GLN A 171 -9.39 20.23 6.97
N LEU A 172 -9.18 19.38 5.97
CA LEU A 172 -8.30 18.22 6.07
C LEU A 172 -6.94 18.42 5.39
N GLN A 173 -6.60 19.64 4.95
CA GLN A 173 -5.29 19.93 4.36
C GLN A 173 -4.14 19.59 5.31
N SER A 174 -4.31 19.86 6.61
CA SER A 174 -3.33 19.50 7.65
C SER A 174 -3.12 17.97 7.79
N MET A 175 -4.11 17.17 7.38
CA MET A 175 -4.00 15.71 7.40
C MET A 175 -3.02 15.18 6.36
N PHE A 176 -2.75 15.89 5.26
CA PHE A 176 -1.73 15.46 4.30
C PHE A 176 -0.36 15.43 4.96
N MET A 177 0.03 16.52 5.65
CA MET A 177 1.29 16.59 6.39
C MET A 177 1.35 15.53 7.49
N TRP A 178 0.27 15.38 8.28
CA TRP A 178 0.20 14.35 9.32
C TRP A 178 0.33 12.92 8.76
N SER A 179 -0.32 12.63 7.63
CA SER A 179 -0.30 11.30 6.98
C SER A 179 1.07 10.92 6.41
N THR A 180 1.95 11.90 6.22
CA THR A 180 3.34 11.66 5.81
C THR A 180 4.31 11.56 6.99
N GLY A 181 3.82 11.69 8.22
CA GLY A 181 4.61 11.58 9.44
C GLY A 181 5.53 12.79 9.70
N THR A 182 5.44 13.38 10.89
CA THR A 182 6.28 14.50 11.32
C THR A 182 6.90 14.24 12.70
N LEU A 183 8.22 14.40 12.77
CA LEU A 183 8.98 14.37 14.02
C LEU A 183 9.07 15.74 14.71
N THR A 184 8.40 16.76 14.19
CA THR A 184 8.35 18.07 14.87
C THR A 184 7.66 17.91 16.23
N GLN A 185 8.29 18.40 17.29
CA GLN A 185 7.78 18.33 18.65
C GLN A 185 7.74 19.74 19.24
N THR A 186 6.73 19.99 20.07
CA THR A 186 6.55 21.25 20.80
C THR A 186 7.04 21.16 22.24
N ASP A 187 7.11 19.96 22.82
CA ASP A 187 7.55 19.71 24.19
C ASP A 187 8.02 18.25 24.40
N TRP A 188 8.33 17.90 25.66
CA TRP A 188 8.71 16.55 26.08
C TRP A 188 7.53 15.61 26.35
N SER A 189 6.28 16.08 26.28
CA SER A 189 5.10 15.34 26.78
C SER A 189 4.90 14.02 26.04
N ILE A 190 5.10 14.02 24.72
CA ILE A 190 4.96 12.83 23.86
C ILE A 190 6.07 11.83 24.19
N VAL A 191 7.31 12.30 24.36
CA VAL A 191 8.45 11.46 24.73
C VAL A 191 8.19 10.79 26.08
N GLN A 192 7.88 11.59 27.11
CA GLN A 192 7.64 11.14 28.48
C GLN A 192 6.53 10.08 28.58
N ARG A 193 5.52 10.17 27.71
CA ARG A 193 4.43 9.21 27.65
C ARG A 193 4.79 7.95 26.87
N LEU A 194 5.51 8.08 25.76
CA LEU A 194 5.78 6.98 24.84
C LEU A 194 6.85 6.02 25.37
N TRP A 195 7.92 6.51 26.00
CA TRP A 195 9.01 5.64 26.47
C TRP A 195 8.56 4.55 27.48
N PRO A 196 7.72 4.82 28.52
CA PRO A 196 7.30 3.76 29.44
C PRO A 196 6.37 2.76 28.75
N GLN A 197 5.52 3.23 27.82
CA GLN A 197 4.61 2.38 27.05
C GLN A 197 5.38 1.43 26.13
N LEU A 198 6.46 1.90 25.49
CA LEU A 198 7.34 1.07 24.67
C LEU A 198 8.10 0.05 25.50
N ILE A 199 8.58 0.41 26.70
CA ILE A 199 9.19 -0.56 27.62
C ILE A 199 8.18 -1.65 27.99
N GLY A 200 6.95 -1.29 28.35
CA GLY A 200 5.87 -2.26 28.59
C GLY A 200 5.65 -3.17 27.38
N GLY A 201 5.66 -2.62 26.17
CA GLY A 201 5.58 -3.37 24.92
C GLY A 201 6.72 -4.36 24.70
N VAL A 202 7.96 -3.97 25.02
CA VAL A 202 9.14 -4.83 24.96
C VAL A 202 9.02 -5.96 25.97
N VAL A 203 8.63 -5.67 27.22
CA VAL A 203 8.43 -6.69 28.26
C VAL A 203 7.37 -7.70 27.83
N LEU A 204 6.21 -7.24 27.35
CA LEU A 204 5.15 -8.12 26.84
C LEU A 204 5.64 -8.96 25.64
N THR A 205 6.45 -8.38 24.77
CA THR A 205 7.04 -9.12 23.63
C THR A 205 8.00 -10.22 24.11
N LEU A 206 8.80 -9.96 25.14
CA LEU A 206 9.70 -10.93 25.74
C LEU A 206 8.94 -12.06 26.46
N LEU A 207 7.81 -11.75 27.10
CA LEU A 207 6.91 -12.77 27.67
C LEU A 207 6.32 -13.69 26.59
N LEU A 208 6.02 -13.13 25.42
CA LEU A 208 5.52 -13.86 24.25
C LEU A 208 6.63 -14.55 23.42
N LEU A 209 7.89 -14.51 23.86
CA LEU A 209 9.02 -15.02 23.08
C LEU A 209 8.85 -16.50 22.68
N ARG A 210 8.44 -17.36 23.63
CA ARG A 210 8.22 -18.80 23.37
C ARG A 210 7.08 -19.04 22.36
N PRO A 211 5.86 -18.49 22.55
CA PRO A 211 4.81 -18.54 21.52
C PRO A 211 5.28 -18.04 20.15
N LEU A 212 6.00 -16.92 20.10
CA LEU A 212 6.49 -16.32 18.86
C LEU A 212 7.53 -17.19 18.15
N THR A 213 8.43 -17.86 18.89
CA THR A 213 9.39 -18.81 18.30
C THR A 213 8.68 -20.01 17.70
N LEU A 214 7.69 -20.56 18.42
CA LEU A 214 6.92 -21.72 17.97
C LEU A 214 6.06 -21.40 16.75
N MET A 215 5.48 -20.19 16.68
CA MET A 215 4.77 -19.72 15.49
C MET A 215 5.66 -19.58 14.25
N GLY A 216 6.99 -19.56 14.39
CA GLY A 216 7.91 -19.59 13.26
C GLY A 216 8.00 -20.96 12.56
N LEU A 217 7.53 -22.03 13.20
CA LEU A 217 7.43 -23.39 12.65
C LEU A 217 6.09 -23.59 11.94
N ASP A 218 5.91 -24.72 11.24
CA ASP A 218 4.64 -25.06 10.60
C ASP A 218 3.47 -25.17 11.59
N ASP A 219 2.26 -24.86 11.13
CA ASP A 219 1.05 -24.83 11.98
C ASP A 219 0.77 -26.19 12.64
N GLY A 220 1.01 -27.30 11.92
CA GLY A 220 0.87 -28.64 12.47
C GLY A 220 1.86 -28.90 13.60
N VAL A 221 3.14 -28.57 13.39
CA VAL A 221 4.21 -28.75 14.38
C VAL A 221 3.94 -27.92 15.63
N ALA A 222 3.58 -26.64 15.45
CA ALA A 222 3.29 -25.75 16.57
C ALA A 222 2.10 -26.23 17.43
N ARG A 223 1.06 -26.82 16.81
CA ARG A 223 -0.07 -27.42 17.54
C ARG A 223 0.32 -28.67 18.31
N ASN A 224 1.13 -29.54 17.70
CA ASN A 224 1.62 -30.75 18.36
C ASN A 224 2.50 -30.43 19.58
N LEU A 225 3.15 -29.26 19.58
CA LEU A 225 3.90 -28.74 20.73
C LEU A 225 3.00 -28.06 21.81
N GLY A 226 1.68 -28.17 21.70
CA GLY A 226 0.71 -27.69 22.70
C GLY A 226 0.36 -26.19 22.58
N LEU A 227 0.79 -25.50 21.53
CA LEU A 227 0.51 -24.07 21.38
C LEU A 227 -0.94 -23.84 20.87
N ALA A 228 -1.72 -23.08 21.64
CA ALA A 228 -3.00 -22.53 21.20
C ALA A 228 -2.78 -21.44 20.13
N LEU A 229 -2.60 -21.86 18.86
CA LEU A 229 -2.21 -20.98 17.75
C LEU A 229 -3.10 -19.74 17.59
N SER A 230 -4.42 -19.87 17.69
CA SER A 230 -5.33 -18.74 17.53
C SER A 230 -5.14 -17.69 18.63
N LEU A 231 -5.01 -18.13 19.88
CA LEU A 231 -4.83 -17.24 21.03
C LEU A 231 -3.45 -16.56 21.00
N ALA A 232 -2.41 -17.32 20.65
CA ALA A 232 -1.05 -16.79 20.49
C ALA A 232 -0.96 -15.75 19.36
N ARG A 233 -1.62 -16.00 18.22
CA ARG A 233 -1.71 -15.04 17.12
C ARG A 233 -2.48 -13.79 17.52
N LEU A 234 -3.62 -13.95 18.19
CA LEU A 234 -4.43 -12.83 18.65
C LEU A 234 -3.65 -11.96 19.64
N GLY A 235 -3.02 -12.55 20.66
CA GLY A 235 -2.24 -11.80 21.64
C GLY A 235 -1.06 -11.06 21.02
N ALA A 236 -0.27 -11.74 20.18
CA ALA A 236 0.89 -11.13 19.52
C ALA A 236 0.51 -10.03 18.52
N LEU A 237 -0.54 -10.24 17.72
CA LEU A 237 -1.01 -9.21 16.78
C LEU A 237 -1.71 -8.07 17.50
N ALA A 238 -2.50 -8.31 18.54
CA ALA A 238 -3.09 -7.25 19.35
C ALA A 238 -1.99 -6.36 19.95
N LEU A 239 -0.93 -6.95 20.51
CA LEU A 239 0.23 -6.20 20.98
C LEU A 239 0.88 -5.37 19.86
N ALA A 240 1.10 -5.97 18.69
CA ALA A 240 1.68 -5.28 17.54
C ALA A 240 0.80 -4.12 17.03
N ILE A 241 -0.53 -4.31 17.02
CA ILE A 241 -1.52 -3.29 16.63
C ILE A 241 -1.49 -2.12 17.63
N VAL A 242 -1.53 -2.41 18.94
CA VAL A 242 -1.50 -1.37 19.98
C VAL A 242 -0.19 -0.59 19.93
N LEU A 243 0.96 -1.27 19.86
CA LEU A 243 2.26 -0.59 19.74
C LEU A 243 2.34 0.25 18.47
N SER A 244 1.87 -0.27 17.33
CA SER A 244 1.83 0.52 16.10
C SER A 244 0.92 1.74 16.23
N ALA A 245 -0.24 1.61 16.87
CA ALA A 245 -1.17 2.70 17.02
C ALA A 245 -0.61 3.81 17.93
N LEU A 246 0.09 3.45 19.00
CA LEU A 246 0.80 4.41 19.86
C LEU A 246 1.88 5.18 19.10
N LEU A 247 2.65 4.49 18.25
CA LEU A 247 3.68 5.10 17.42
C LEU A 247 3.08 6.03 16.36
N VAL A 248 2.02 5.59 15.68
CA VAL A 248 1.32 6.40 14.67
C VAL A 248 0.64 7.61 15.30
N ASN A 249 0.09 7.48 16.51
CA ASN A 249 -0.48 8.61 17.24
C ASN A 249 0.57 9.67 17.59
N ALA A 250 1.79 9.24 17.94
CA ALA A 250 2.85 10.16 18.37
C ALA A 250 3.45 10.98 17.21
N VAL A 251 3.62 10.37 16.04
CA VAL A 251 4.45 10.95 14.96
C VAL A 251 3.76 10.90 13.58
N GLY A 252 2.57 10.32 13.48
CA GLY A 252 1.90 10.06 12.20
C GLY A 252 2.41 8.79 11.52
N ILE A 253 2.06 8.62 10.24
CA ILE A 253 2.40 7.39 9.51
C ILE A 253 3.82 7.49 8.96
N ILE A 254 4.75 6.76 9.56
CA ILE A 254 6.09 6.53 9.00
C ILE A 254 6.16 5.10 8.45
N GLY A 255 6.29 5.01 7.12
CA GLY A 255 6.42 3.73 6.41
C GLY A 255 7.85 3.16 6.44
N PHE A 256 8.01 1.97 5.86
CA PHE A 256 9.31 1.33 5.54
C PHE A 256 10.18 0.86 6.71
N ILE A 257 10.22 1.53 7.85
CA ILE A 257 11.12 1.15 8.96
C ILE A 257 10.79 -0.27 9.45
N GLY A 258 9.50 -0.57 9.62
CA GLY A 258 9.01 -1.90 10.02
C GLY A 258 9.32 -3.00 9.01
N LEU A 259 9.56 -2.66 7.74
CA LEU A 259 9.99 -3.59 6.70
C LEU A 259 11.52 -3.76 6.70
N PHE A 260 12.27 -2.65 6.74
CA PHE A 260 13.73 -2.63 6.59
C PHE A 260 14.50 -3.12 7.80
N ALA A 261 14.12 -2.66 8.99
CA ALA A 261 14.89 -2.95 10.18
C ALA A 261 14.99 -4.46 10.46
N PRO A 262 13.90 -5.25 10.36
CA PRO A 262 13.98 -6.71 10.46
C PRO A 262 14.77 -7.37 9.33
N LEU A 263 14.72 -6.79 8.12
CA LEU A 263 15.42 -7.29 6.94
C LEU A 263 16.95 -7.15 7.09
N LEU A 264 17.40 -5.96 7.48
CA LEU A 264 18.80 -5.67 7.75
C LEU A 264 19.32 -6.50 8.93
N ALA A 265 18.52 -6.67 9.99
CA ALA A 265 18.86 -7.57 11.10
C ALA A 265 19.13 -9.01 10.60
N LYS A 266 18.28 -9.55 9.70
CA LYS A 266 18.51 -10.87 9.08
C LYS A 266 19.80 -10.90 8.26
N MET A 267 20.09 -9.84 7.50
CA MET A 267 21.32 -9.74 6.69
C MET A 267 22.60 -9.68 7.53
N LEU A 268 22.54 -9.11 8.74
CA LEU A 268 23.63 -9.13 9.73
C LEU A 268 23.87 -10.51 10.36
N GLY A 269 23.02 -11.49 10.05
CA GLY A 269 23.12 -12.85 10.58
C GLY A 269 22.23 -13.11 11.79
N ALA A 270 21.27 -12.24 12.11
CA ALA A 270 20.28 -12.48 13.16
C ALA A 270 19.33 -13.62 12.76
N ARG A 271 19.71 -14.87 13.07
CA ARG A 271 18.92 -16.07 12.79
C ARG A 271 17.90 -16.40 13.88
N ARG A 272 18.24 -16.13 15.14
CA ARG A 272 17.36 -16.37 16.29
C ARG A 272 16.37 -15.22 16.46
N LEU A 273 15.14 -15.52 16.88
CA LEU A 273 14.10 -14.51 17.08
C LEU A 273 14.52 -13.46 18.11
N LEU A 274 15.10 -13.86 19.24
CA LEU A 274 15.57 -12.93 20.27
C LEU A 274 16.58 -11.91 19.70
N THR A 275 17.57 -12.38 18.95
CA THR A 275 18.55 -11.52 18.29
C THR A 275 17.90 -10.55 17.29
N ARG A 276 16.85 -11.00 16.58
CA ARG A 276 16.07 -10.13 15.68
C ARG A 276 15.28 -9.08 16.45
N LEU A 277 14.66 -9.46 17.58
CA LEU A 277 13.91 -8.56 18.46
C LEU A 277 14.80 -7.50 19.12
N MET A 278 16.11 -7.74 19.24
CA MET A 278 17.07 -6.75 19.76
C MET A 278 17.66 -5.89 18.64
N LEU A 279 18.11 -6.49 17.54
CA LEU A 279 18.79 -5.76 16.47
C LEU A 279 17.84 -4.92 15.61
N ALA A 280 16.61 -5.39 15.34
CA ALA A 280 15.69 -4.63 14.51
C ALA A 280 15.30 -3.29 15.16
N PRO A 281 14.95 -3.19 16.45
CA PRO A 281 14.74 -1.88 17.08
C PRO A 281 15.95 -0.94 16.96
N LEU A 282 17.16 -1.43 17.20
CA LEU A 282 18.37 -0.60 17.10
C LEU A 282 18.59 -0.07 15.68
N ILE A 283 18.38 -0.92 14.67
CA ILE A 283 18.49 -0.52 13.26
C ILE A 283 17.37 0.45 12.88
N GLY A 284 16.15 0.23 13.37
CA GLY A 284 15.03 1.13 13.13
C GLY A 284 15.26 2.52 13.72
N ALA A 285 15.77 2.59 14.96
CA ALA A 285 16.20 3.82 15.61
C ALA A 285 17.25 4.55 14.78
N LEU A 286 18.28 3.83 14.31
CA LEU A 286 19.34 4.40 13.49
C LEU A 286 18.81 4.98 12.16
N ILE A 287 17.94 4.23 11.45
CA ILE A 287 17.40 4.68 10.16
C ILE A 287 16.55 5.94 10.34
N LEU A 288 15.64 5.94 11.32
CA LEU A 288 14.77 7.10 11.54
C LEU A 288 15.56 8.31 12.03
N TRP A 289 16.50 8.11 12.94
CA TRP A 289 17.38 9.16 13.42
C TRP A 289 18.23 9.77 12.30
N LEU A 290 18.88 8.94 11.47
CA LEU A 290 19.63 9.44 10.31
C LEU A 290 18.72 10.23 9.35
N SER A 291 17.52 9.71 9.06
CA SER A 291 16.55 10.39 8.20
C SER A 291 16.15 11.75 8.77
N ASP A 292 15.92 11.83 10.08
CA ASP A 292 15.59 13.07 10.78
C ASP A 292 16.71 14.10 10.70
N GLN A 293 17.96 13.68 10.93
CA GLN A 293 19.10 14.58 10.85
C GLN A 293 19.37 15.08 9.42
N MET A 294 19.13 14.24 8.42
CA MET A 294 19.16 14.66 7.02
C MET A 294 18.07 15.70 6.72
N ILE A 295 16.88 15.58 7.30
CA ILE A 295 15.79 16.55 7.12
C ILE A 295 16.15 17.89 7.77
N LEU A 296 16.66 17.88 9.00
CA LEU A 296 17.08 19.11 9.67
C LEU A 296 18.17 19.85 8.89
N TRP A 297 19.08 19.11 8.25
CA TRP A 297 20.06 19.70 7.35
C TRP A 297 19.42 20.21 6.05
N LEU A 298 18.56 19.41 5.42
CA LEU A 298 17.91 19.75 4.15
C LEU A 298 16.97 20.95 4.28
N ALA A 299 16.20 21.04 5.37
CA ALA A 299 15.27 22.15 5.64
C ALA A 299 15.96 23.51 5.78
N ARG A 300 17.29 23.54 5.93
CA ARG A 300 18.07 24.78 5.92
C ARG A 300 18.46 25.23 4.51
N VAL A 301 18.63 24.26 3.61
CA VAL A 301 19.08 24.48 2.23
C VAL A 301 17.89 24.54 1.26
N TRP A 302 16.79 23.90 1.63
CA TRP A 302 15.61 23.65 0.82
C TRP A 302 14.33 23.73 1.67
N MET A 303 13.18 23.39 1.09
CA MET A 303 11.88 23.42 1.77
C MET A 303 11.80 22.43 2.95
N GLU A 304 10.93 22.74 3.92
CA GLU A 304 10.57 21.78 4.97
C GLU A 304 9.88 20.55 4.35
N VAL A 305 10.47 19.38 4.54
CA VAL A 305 9.95 18.10 4.05
C VAL A 305 9.55 17.22 5.24
N SER A 306 8.44 16.50 5.09
CA SER A 306 7.99 15.55 6.11
C SER A 306 8.92 14.34 6.25
N THR A 307 9.00 13.82 7.48
CA THR A 307 9.95 12.76 7.79
C THR A 307 9.66 11.45 7.06
N GLY A 308 8.39 11.05 6.97
CA GLY A 308 8.03 9.83 6.25
C GLY A 308 8.40 9.92 4.76
N SER A 309 8.31 11.10 4.14
CA SER A 309 8.72 11.30 2.75
C SER A 309 10.21 11.03 2.53
N VAL A 310 11.07 11.56 3.39
CA VAL A 310 12.53 11.31 3.30
C VAL A 310 12.86 9.86 3.62
N THR A 311 12.23 9.25 4.64
CA THR A 311 12.48 7.83 4.95
C THR A 311 12.10 6.91 3.78
N ALA A 312 11.02 7.21 3.05
CA ALA A 312 10.63 6.47 1.85
C ALA A 312 11.60 6.71 0.68
N LEU A 313 12.03 7.96 0.48
CA LEU A 313 12.93 8.35 -0.60
C LEU A 313 14.34 7.78 -0.42
N VAL A 314 14.83 7.70 0.82
CA VAL A 314 16.11 7.05 1.17
C VAL A 314 15.95 5.53 1.21
N GLY A 315 14.84 5.05 1.76
CA GLY A 315 14.53 3.63 1.92
C GLY A 315 14.42 2.92 0.58
N ALA A 316 13.62 3.42 -0.36
CA ALA A 316 13.34 2.71 -1.60
C ALA A 316 14.60 2.36 -2.42
N PRO A 317 15.54 3.28 -2.71
CA PRO A 317 16.81 2.95 -3.37
C PRO A 317 17.64 1.93 -2.58
N LEU A 318 17.69 2.07 -1.25
CA LEU A 318 18.39 1.15 -0.38
C LEU A 318 17.79 -0.27 -0.47
N LEU A 319 16.45 -0.42 -0.52
CA LEU A 319 15.82 -1.73 -0.74
C LEU A 319 16.22 -2.29 -2.09
N LEU A 320 16.04 -1.52 -3.15
CA LEU A 320 16.31 -1.96 -4.52
C LEU A 320 17.76 -2.45 -4.67
N TRP A 321 18.70 -1.80 -3.98
CA TRP A 321 20.10 -2.21 -3.94
C TRP A 321 20.37 -3.46 -3.08
N LEU A 322 19.63 -3.65 -1.98
CA LEU A 322 19.75 -4.82 -1.11
C LEU A 322 19.00 -6.06 -1.63
N LEU A 323 17.98 -5.89 -2.47
CA LEU A 323 17.14 -6.97 -3.01
C LEU A 323 17.91 -8.15 -3.64
N PRO A 324 18.95 -7.94 -4.47
CA PRO A 324 19.70 -9.03 -5.08
C PRO A 324 20.39 -9.92 -4.05
N ARG A 325 20.66 -9.39 -2.85
CA ARG A 325 21.35 -10.08 -1.75
C ARG A 325 20.39 -10.89 -0.87
N LEU A 326 19.08 -10.71 -1.04
CA LEU A 326 18.07 -11.50 -0.33
C LEU A 326 17.94 -12.88 -0.97
N ARG A 327 18.12 -13.93 -0.18
CA ARG A 327 17.78 -15.29 -0.62
C ARG A 327 16.29 -15.37 -0.94
N SER A 328 15.95 -16.01 -2.06
CA SER A 328 14.56 -16.33 -2.39
C SER A 328 14.00 -17.23 -1.29
N MET A 329 13.16 -16.68 -0.42
CA MET A 329 12.29 -17.48 0.41
C MET A 329 11.14 -17.95 -0.48
N SER A 330 10.87 -19.25 -0.48
CA SER A 330 9.67 -19.80 -1.12
C SER A 330 8.45 -19.17 -0.45
N ALA A 331 7.45 -18.77 -1.24
CA ALA A 331 6.16 -18.37 -0.67
C ALA A 331 5.67 -19.50 0.26
N PRO A 332 4.95 -19.19 1.35
CA PRO A 332 4.22 -20.21 2.08
C PRO A 332 3.40 -21.00 1.05
N ALA A 333 3.56 -22.33 1.02
CA ALA A 333 2.66 -23.16 0.26
C ALA A 333 1.25 -22.80 0.75
N MET A 334 0.37 -22.40 -0.16
CA MET A 334 -1.05 -22.46 0.16
C MET A 334 -1.31 -23.93 0.46
N ASP A 335 -1.63 -24.25 1.71
CA ASP A 335 -2.32 -25.49 2.06
C ASP A 335 -3.66 -25.47 1.31
N ALA A 336 -3.60 -25.76 0.02
CA ALA A 336 -4.73 -26.28 -0.72
C ALA A 336 -4.89 -27.69 -0.13
N GLY A 337 -5.60 -27.78 0.99
CA GLY A 337 -5.86 -29.06 1.64
C GLY A 337 -6.36 -30.09 0.61
N ASP A 338 -6.28 -31.38 0.94
CA ASP A 338 -6.37 -32.53 0.03
C ASP A 338 -7.60 -32.60 -0.90
N LYS A 339 -8.56 -31.68 -0.79
CA LYS A 339 -9.74 -31.58 -1.66
C LYS A 339 -9.45 -30.81 -2.94
N VAL A 340 -9.33 -31.55 -4.05
CA VAL A 340 -9.42 -31.00 -5.41
C VAL A 340 -10.86 -30.51 -5.63
N HIS A 341 -11.09 -29.19 -5.55
CA HIS A 341 -12.40 -28.62 -5.85
C HIS A 341 -12.78 -28.85 -7.31
N ALA A 342 -13.99 -29.36 -7.55
CA ALA A 342 -14.52 -29.57 -8.89
C ALA A 342 -14.57 -28.24 -9.68
N GLU A 343 -14.04 -28.26 -10.90
CA GLU A 343 -14.08 -27.13 -11.81
C GLU A 343 -15.46 -27.03 -12.48
N ARG A 344 -15.98 -25.81 -12.66
CA ARG A 344 -17.23 -25.60 -13.41
C ARG A 344 -16.99 -25.83 -14.90
N GLN A 345 -17.69 -26.81 -15.47
CA GLN A 345 -17.47 -27.26 -16.86
C GLN A 345 -18.20 -26.39 -17.91
N SER A 346 -19.20 -25.57 -17.54
CA SER A 346 -20.02 -24.76 -18.45
C SER A 346 -19.50 -23.33 -18.67
N VAL A 347 -18.21 -23.16 -18.98
CA VAL A 347 -17.57 -21.84 -19.13
C VAL A 347 -18.30 -20.94 -20.13
N LEU A 348 -18.74 -21.48 -21.27
CA LEU A 348 -19.43 -20.70 -22.30
C LEU A 348 -20.73 -20.06 -21.78
N TRP A 349 -21.54 -20.81 -21.04
CA TRP A 349 -22.80 -20.31 -20.50
C TRP A 349 -22.58 -19.24 -19.43
N PHE A 350 -21.56 -19.43 -18.57
CA PHE A 350 -21.18 -18.40 -17.59
C PHE A 350 -20.62 -17.13 -18.26
N SER A 351 -19.85 -17.27 -19.35
CA SER A 351 -19.37 -16.13 -20.12
C SER A 351 -20.52 -15.39 -20.80
N LEU A 352 -21.49 -16.10 -21.39
CA LEU A 352 -22.68 -15.51 -22.00
C LEU A 352 -23.56 -14.82 -20.95
N ALA A 353 -23.77 -15.45 -19.79
CA ALA A 353 -24.48 -14.85 -18.68
C ALA A 353 -23.76 -13.60 -18.15
N GLY A 354 -22.43 -13.65 -17.99
CA GLY A 354 -21.63 -12.50 -17.59
C GLY A 354 -21.68 -11.36 -18.60
N LEU A 355 -21.68 -11.67 -19.90
CA LEU A 355 -21.84 -10.68 -20.97
C LEU A 355 -23.25 -10.07 -20.95
N ALA A 356 -24.29 -10.87 -20.75
CA ALA A 356 -25.66 -10.39 -20.61
C ALA A 356 -25.80 -9.44 -19.40
N VAL A 357 -25.24 -9.80 -18.25
CA VAL A 357 -25.20 -8.95 -17.06
C VAL A 357 -24.47 -7.64 -17.35
N LEU A 358 -23.35 -7.68 -18.08
CA LEU A 358 -22.60 -6.49 -18.45
C LEU A 358 -23.39 -5.56 -19.39
N ILE A 359 -24.09 -6.12 -20.38
CA ILE A 359 -24.93 -5.35 -21.30
C ILE A 359 -26.08 -4.70 -20.52
N ILE A 360 -26.76 -5.46 -19.65
CA ILE A 360 -27.86 -4.95 -18.82
C ILE A 360 -27.35 -3.84 -17.88
N ALA A 361 -26.21 -4.05 -17.21
CA ALA A 361 -25.60 -3.05 -16.35
C ALA A 361 -25.20 -1.79 -17.10
N SER A 362 -24.67 -1.92 -18.33
CA SER A 362 -24.30 -0.77 -19.16
C SER A 362 -25.53 0.00 -19.64
N PHE A 363 -26.58 -0.70 -20.06
CA PHE A 363 -27.86 -0.09 -20.43
C PHE A 363 -28.50 0.65 -19.24
N ALA A 364 -28.56 0.00 -18.07
CA ALA A 364 -29.04 0.63 -16.86
C ALA A 364 -28.19 1.85 -16.48
N ALA A 365 -26.86 1.77 -16.60
CA ALA A 365 -25.97 2.88 -16.29
C ALA A 365 -26.14 4.10 -17.23
N LEU A 366 -26.55 3.86 -18.49
CA LEU A 366 -26.85 4.89 -19.48
C LEU A 366 -28.22 5.52 -19.24
N SER A 367 -29.24 4.70 -19.00
CA SER A 367 -30.64 5.14 -19.04
C SER A 367 -31.21 5.48 -17.67
N PHE A 368 -30.84 4.75 -16.61
CA PHE A 368 -31.41 4.93 -15.28
C PHE A 368 -30.63 5.98 -14.48
N GLY A 369 -31.30 7.03 -14.02
CA GLY A 369 -30.68 8.15 -13.33
C GLY A 369 -31.57 8.80 -12.26
N ARG A 370 -30.97 9.72 -11.50
CA ARG A 370 -31.63 10.56 -10.51
C ARG A 370 -31.45 12.02 -10.92
N ASP A 371 -32.56 12.73 -11.00
CA ASP A 371 -32.61 14.19 -11.20
C ASP A 371 -33.24 14.87 -9.97
N ALA A 372 -33.46 16.18 -10.04
CA ALA A 372 -34.07 16.97 -8.97
C ALA A 372 -35.46 16.46 -8.55
N SER A 373 -36.23 15.87 -9.47
CA SER A 373 -37.56 15.30 -9.24
C SER A 373 -37.56 13.86 -8.70
N GLY A 374 -36.39 13.20 -8.66
CA GLY A 374 -36.23 11.83 -8.20
C GLY A 374 -35.67 10.88 -9.25
N TRP A 375 -35.92 9.58 -9.07
CA TRP A 375 -35.43 8.52 -9.94
C TRP A 375 -36.31 8.36 -11.16
N HIS A 376 -35.69 8.33 -12.34
CA HIS A 376 -36.41 8.16 -13.60
C HIS A 376 -35.53 7.43 -14.62
N TRP A 377 -36.21 6.87 -15.62
CA TRP A 377 -35.56 6.31 -16.81
C TRP A 377 -35.51 7.39 -17.88
N ALA A 378 -34.30 7.75 -18.32
CA ALA A 378 -34.13 8.64 -19.45
C ALA A 378 -34.51 7.90 -20.74
N THR A 379 -35.51 8.41 -21.44
CA THR A 379 -36.01 7.90 -22.73
C THR A 379 -36.23 9.05 -23.70
N GLY A 380 -36.12 8.81 -25.00
CA GLY A 380 -36.32 9.84 -26.02
C GLY A 380 -35.22 10.91 -26.00
N ASP A 381 -35.62 12.18 -26.07
CA ASP A 381 -34.70 13.32 -26.19
C ASP A 381 -33.81 13.49 -24.95
N LEU A 382 -34.36 13.27 -23.76
CA LEU A 382 -33.60 13.31 -22.50
C LEU A 382 -32.45 12.29 -22.51
N LEU A 383 -32.66 11.10 -23.08
CA LEU A 383 -31.60 10.12 -23.21
C LEU A 383 -30.51 10.63 -24.15
N ASN A 384 -30.87 11.22 -25.30
CA ASN A 384 -29.90 11.71 -26.28
C ASN A 384 -29.01 12.82 -25.71
N GLU A 385 -29.58 13.75 -24.96
CA GLU A 385 -28.83 14.82 -24.29
C GLU A 385 -27.86 14.26 -23.23
N LEU A 386 -28.34 13.33 -22.41
CA LEU A 386 -27.53 12.70 -21.37
C LEU A 386 -26.48 11.74 -21.95
N LEU A 387 -26.75 11.13 -23.11
CA LEU A 387 -25.88 10.12 -23.72
C LEU A 387 -24.50 10.69 -23.96
N GLN A 388 -24.41 11.94 -24.46
CA GLN A 388 -23.15 12.64 -24.75
C GLN A 388 -22.19 12.66 -23.55
N TRP A 389 -22.72 12.74 -22.32
CA TRP A 389 -21.95 12.75 -21.08
C TRP A 389 -21.81 11.36 -20.44
N ARG A 390 -22.80 10.48 -20.62
CA ARG A 390 -22.84 9.16 -19.97
C ARG A 390 -22.05 8.10 -20.73
N TRP A 391 -22.07 8.10 -22.07
CA TRP A 391 -21.42 7.05 -22.86
C TRP A 391 -19.90 7.04 -22.72
N PRO A 392 -19.16 8.18 -22.82
CA PRO A 392 -17.70 8.13 -22.74
C PRO A 392 -17.27 7.64 -21.36
N ARG A 393 -18.00 8.07 -20.34
CA ARG A 393 -17.76 7.75 -18.95
C ARG A 393 -17.93 6.26 -18.63
N ILE A 394 -19.04 5.66 -19.08
CA ILE A 394 -19.34 4.23 -18.85
C ILE A 394 -18.39 3.34 -19.63
N PHE A 395 -18.09 3.69 -20.89
CA PHE A 395 -17.14 2.91 -21.68
C PHE A 395 -15.70 3.06 -21.17
N ALA A 396 -15.31 4.24 -20.67
CA ALA A 396 -14.03 4.39 -19.95
C ALA A 396 -13.96 3.42 -18.76
N ALA A 397 -14.99 3.42 -17.90
CA ALA A 397 -15.13 2.50 -16.76
C ALA A 397 -15.05 1.04 -17.20
N LEU A 398 -15.76 0.65 -18.24
CA LEU A 398 -15.71 -0.70 -18.78
C LEU A 398 -14.29 -1.09 -19.23
N ILE A 399 -13.68 -0.26 -20.08
CA ILE A 399 -12.37 -0.52 -20.70
C ILE A 399 -11.28 -0.63 -19.62
N ALA A 400 -11.23 0.31 -18.68
CA ALA A 400 -10.27 0.26 -17.58
C ALA A 400 -10.51 -0.94 -16.67
N GLY A 401 -11.77 -1.26 -16.33
CA GLY A 401 -12.13 -2.38 -15.48
C GLY A 401 -11.69 -3.72 -16.07
N VAL A 402 -11.88 -3.91 -17.38
CA VAL A 402 -11.40 -5.08 -18.13
C VAL A 402 -9.87 -5.15 -18.13
N MET A 403 -9.18 -4.07 -18.53
CA MET A 403 -7.72 -4.05 -18.61
C MET A 403 -7.05 -4.32 -17.26
N LEU A 404 -7.52 -3.69 -16.18
CA LEU A 404 -6.98 -3.88 -14.84
C LEU A 404 -7.24 -5.29 -14.31
N ALA A 405 -8.43 -5.84 -14.53
CA ALA A 405 -8.73 -7.21 -14.13
C ALA A 405 -7.85 -8.24 -14.87
N VAL A 406 -7.62 -8.04 -16.16
CA VAL A 406 -6.72 -8.94 -16.93
C VAL A 406 -5.26 -8.77 -16.50
N ALA A 407 -4.79 -7.53 -16.34
CA ALA A 407 -3.44 -7.25 -15.81
C ALA A 407 -3.23 -7.90 -14.43
N GLY A 408 -4.21 -7.77 -13.54
CA GLY A 408 -4.19 -8.43 -12.24
C GLY A 408 -4.14 -9.96 -12.32
N CYS A 409 -4.93 -10.56 -13.21
CA CYS A 409 -4.87 -12.00 -13.45
C CYS A 409 -3.49 -12.45 -13.96
N ILE A 410 -2.88 -11.69 -14.87
CA ILE A 410 -1.52 -11.95 -15.37
C ILE A 410 -0.51 -11.89 -14.23
N ILE A 411 -0.53 -10.82 -13.42
CA ILE A 411 0.42 -10.62 -12.31
C ILE A 411 0.26 -11.69 -11.22
N GLN A 412 -0.96 -12.07 -10.86
CA GLN A 412 -1.20 -13.15 -9.88
C GLN A 412 -0.65 -14.51 -10.36
N ARG A 413 -0.78 -14.81 -11.67
CA ARG A 413 -0.27 -16.05 -12.26
C ARG A 413 1.25 -16.03 -12.45
N LEU A 414 1.79 -14.91 -12.91
CA LEU A 414 3.22 -14.70 -13.06
C LEU A 414 3.96 -14.88 -11.73
N THR A 415 3.38 -14.37 -10.65
CA THR A 415 4.01 -14.37 -9.33
C THR A 415 3.70 -15.61 -8.51
N GLY A 416 2.63 -16.34 -8.82
CA GLY A 416 2.07 -17.38 -7.96
C GLY A 416 1.55 -16.82 -6.63
N ASN A 417 1.41 -15.49 -6.51
CA ASN A 417 0.96 -14.83 -5.29
C ASN A 417 -0.45 -14.26 -5.52
N PRO A 418 -1.48 -14.76 -4.79
CA PRO A 418 -2.82 -14.20 -4.89
C PRO A 418 -2.88 -12.71 -4.52
N MET A 419 -2.00 -12.20 -3.66
CA MET A 419 -1.97 -10.78 -3.28
C MET A 419 -1.44 -9.85 -4.37
N ALA A 420 -0.83 -10.41 -5.43
CA ALA A 420 -0.17 -9.58 -6.41
C ALA A 420 -1.20 -8.80 -7.22
N SER A 421 -1.04 -7.48 -7.26
CA SER A 421 -1.83 -6.59 -8.10
C SER A 421 -0.90 -5.66 -8.89
N PRO A 422 -1.39 -5.08 -10.00
CA PRO A 422 -0.60 -4.12 -10.76
C PRO A 422 -0.25 -2.85 -9.97
N GLU A 423 -1.14 -2.44 -9.06
CA GLU A 423 -0.93 -1.30 -8.14
C GLU A 423 0.24 -1.57 -7.18
N VAL A 424 0.31 -2.78 -6.61
CA VAL A 424 1.43 -3.22 -5.75
C VAL A 424 2.75 -3.25 -6.52
N LEU A 425 2.72 -3.42 -7.84
CA LEU A 425 3.91 -3.34 -8.69
C LEU A 425 4.40 -1.91 -8.90
N GLY A 426 3.62 -0.89 -8.51
CA GLY A 426 4.02 0.52 -8.58
C GLY A 426 3.91 1.15 -9.97
N ILE A 427 3.46 0.43 -11.00
CA ILE A 427 3.30 0.96 -12.37
C ILE A 427 2.32 2.15 -12.38
N SER A 428 1.18 2.01 -11.71
CA SER A 428 0.18 3.08 -11.61
C SER A 428 0.72 4.29 -10.83
N SER A 429 1.43 4.06 -9.72
CA SER A 429 2.08 5.13 -8.94
C SER A 429 3.16 5.86 -9.75
N GLY A 430 3.94 5.13 -10.54
CA GLY A 430 4.95 5.68 -11.44
C GLY A 430 4.35 6.51 -12.58
N ALA A 431 3.22 6.07 -13.14
CA ALA A 431 2.46 6.85 -14.10
C ALA A 431 1.94 8.15 -13.48
N ALA A 432 1.34 8.06 -12.28
CA ALA A 432 0.84 9.23 -11.56
C ALA A 432 1.94 10.23 -11.22
N PHE A 433 3.09 9.75 -10.73
CA PHE A 433 4.25 10.58 -10.47
C PHE A 433 4.79 11.24 -11.74
N GLY A 434 4.88 10.51 -12.86
CA GLY A 434 5.30 11.07 -14.15
C GLY A 434 4.39 12.20 -14.64
N VAL A 435 3.07 12.04 -14.51
CA VAL A 435 2.09 13.09 -14.83
C VAL A 435 2.26 14.31 -13.95
N VAL A 436 2.36 14.12 -12.64
CA VAL A 436 2.51 15.23 -11.70
C VAL A 436 3.84 15.95 -11.93
N LEU A 437 4.94 15.24 -12.15
CA LEU A 437 6.23 15.84 -12.45
C LEU A 437 6.15 16.72 -13.71
N MET A 438 5.55 16.23 -14.79
CA MET A 438 5.40 17.01 -16.02
C MET A 438 4.54 18.26 -15.88
N LEU A 439 3.55 18.26 -14.99
CA LEU A 439 2.74 19.44 -14.68
C LEU A 439 3.60 20.62 -14.16
N PHE A 440 4.69 20.33 -13.45
CA PHE A 440 5.59 21.37 -12.95
C PHE A 440 6.60 21.84 -14.00
N PHE A 441 6.96 20.99 -14.97
CA PHE A 441 7.93 21.33 -16.01
C PHE A 441 7.32 22.02 -17.25
N VAL A 442 6.04 21.78 -17.56
CA VAL A 442 5.38 22.33 -18.76
C VAL A 442 4.20 23.23 -18.39
N PRO A 443 4.33 24.57 -18.51
CA PRO A 443 3.23 25.50 -18.33
C PRO A 443 2.18 25.36 -19.45
N GLY A 444 0.89 25.40 -19.10
CA GLY A 444 -0.18 25.77 -20.04
C GLY A 444 -1.01 24.65 -20.67
N ASN A 445 -0.62 23.36 -20.62
CA ASN A 445 -1.49 22.28 -21.12
C ASN A 445 -1.24 20.90 -20.47
N ALA A 446 -1.46 20.82 -19.15
CA ALA A 446 -1.24 19.62 -18.33
C ALA A 446 -1.88 18.33 -18.85
N PHE A 447 -3.10 18.42 -19.39
CA PHE A 447 -3.88 17.25 -19.80
C PHE A 447 -3.47 16.68 -21.16
N GLY A 448 -2.94 17.49 -22.07
CA GLY A 448 -2.38 17.01 -23.35
C GLY A 448 -1.11 16.18 -23.16
N TRP A 449 -0.33 16.50 -22.12
CA TRP A 449 0.87 15.77 -21.75
C TRP A 449 0.63 14.59 -20.81
N LEU A 450 -0.61 14.37 -20.36
CA LEU A 450 -0.94 13.34 -19.38
C LEU A 450 -0.59 11.94 -19.89
N LEU A 451 -0.96 11.63 -21.13
CA LEU A 451 -0.65 10.35 -21.79
C LEU A 451 0.86 10.09 -21.96
N PRO A 452 1.64 10.98 -22.60
CA PRO A 452 3.08 10.75 -22.75
C PRO A 452 3.82 10.77 -21.41
N ALA A 453 3.48 11.69 -20.49
CA ALA A 453 4.12 11.78 -19.18
C ALA A 453 3.88 10.52 -18.32
N GLY A 454 2.62 10.07 -18.25
CA GLY A 454 2.26 8.86 -17.51
C GLY A 454 2.85 7.60 -18.13
N SER A 455 2.92 7.52 -19.46
CA SER A 455 3.55 6.38 -20.16
C SER A 455 5.05 6.31 -19.89
N ILE A 456 5.76 7.44 -19.92
CA ILE A 456 7.19 7.51 -19.57
C ILE A 456 7.39 7.13 -18.10
N GLY A 457 6.59 7.68 -17.19
CA GLY A 457 6.66 7.34 -15.75
C GLY A 457 6.45 5.85 -15.48
N ALA A 458 5.44 5.24 -16.13
CA ALA A 458 5.19 3.80 -16.07
C ALA A 458 6.35 2.97 -16.64
N ALA A 459 6.90 3.37 -17.79
CA ALA A 459 8.01 2.69 -18.46
C ALA A 459 9.30 2.74 -17.63
N VAL A 460 9.64 3.90 -17.07
CA VAL A 460 10.79 4.06 -16.17
C VAL A 460 10.62 3.20 -14.94
N THR A 461 9.42 3.18 -14.35
CA THR A 461 9.13 2.36 -13.17
C THR A 461 9.29 0.87 -13.47
N LEU A 462 8.73 0.41 -14.59
CA LEU A 462 8.88 -0.97 -15.03
C LEU A 462 10.35 -1.34 -15.28
N MET A 463 11.11 -0.43 -15.91
CA MET A 463 12.54 -0.63 -16.16
C MET A 463 13.33 -0.80 -14.86
N ILE A 464 13.09 0.06 -13.85
CA ILE A 464 13.73 -0.05 -12.54
C ILE A 464 13.40 -1.40 -11.89
N ILE A 465 12.14 -1.83 -11.96
CA ILE A 465 11.71 -3.13 -11.39
C ILE A 465 12.39 -4.30 -12.11
N LEU A 466 12.47 -4.27 -13.44
CA LEU A 466 13.13 -5.32 -14.22
C LEU A 466 14.62 -5.43 -13.89
N ILE A 467 15.31 -4.29 -13.74
CA ILE A 467 16.73 -4.25 -13.38
C ILE A 467 16.93 -4.75 -11.94
N ALA A 468 16.12 -4.28 -10.99
CA ALA A 468 16.23 -4.66 -9.59
C ALA A 468 15.87 -6.13 -9.34
N ALA A 469 14.81 -6.63 -9.98
CA ALA A 469 14.34 -8.00 -9.85
C ALA A 469 15.17 -9.01 -10.65
N GLY A 470 15.80 -8.57 -11.75
CA GLY A 470 16.62 -9.43 -12.62
C GLY A 470 18.01 -9.73 -12.06
N ARG A 471 18.58 -8.84 -11.23
CA ARG A 471 19.90 -9.04 -10.61
C ARG A 471 19.90 -10.22 -9.63
N GLY A 472 20.74 -11.22 -9.90
CA GLY A 472 20.83 -12.44 -9.08
C GLY A 472 19.67 -13.42 -9.28
N GLY A 473 19.04 -13.40 -10.45
CA GLY A 473 17.94 -14.28 -10.85
C GLY A 473 16.56 -13.71 -10.52
N PHE A 474 15.61 -13.89 -11.44
CA PHE A 474 14.26 -13.35 -11.29
C PHE A 474 13.48 -14.10 -10.19
N SER A 475 13.07 -13.35 -9.17
CA SER A 475 12.21 -13.81 -8.07
C SER A 475 10.94 -12.95 -8.00
N PRO A 476 9.74 -13.54 -8.07
CA PRO A 476 8.48 -12.83 -7.88
C PRO A 476 8.41 -12.00 -6.59
N HIS A 477 8.99 -12.51 -5.50
CA HIS A 477 8.99 -11.80 -4.21
C HIS A 477 9.84 -10.53 -4.26
N ARG A 478 11.02 -10.59 -4.91
CA ARG A 478 11.88 -9.41 -5.09
C ARG A 478 11.20 -8.37 -5.97
N MET A 479 10.48 -8.83 -7.00
CA MET A 479 9.71 -7.96 -7.88
C MET A 479 8.58 -7.23 -7.14
N LEU A 480 7.81 -7.94 -6.30
CA LEU A 480 6.76 -7.32 -5.49
C LEU A 480 7.33 -6.35 -4.45
N LEU A 481 8.47 -6.69 -3.82
CA LEU A 481 9.19 -5.76 -2.94
C LEU A 481 9.68 -4.50 -3.66
N ALA A 482 10.25 -4.66 -4.85
CA ALA A 482 10.71 -3.55 -5.68
C ALA A 482 9.55 -2.62 -6.05
N GLY A 483 8.43 -3.21 -6.50
CA GLY A 483 7.22 -2.49 -6.85
C GLY A 483 6.61 -1.74 -5.66
N MET A 484 6.48 -2.39 -4.50
CA MET A 484 6.00 -1.75 -3.28
C MET A 484 6.91 -0.60 -2.87
N ALA A 485 8.23 -0.78 -2.92
CA ALA A 485 9.16 0.28 -2.56
C ALA A 485 9.04 1.51 -3.47
N LEU A 486 8.98 1.30 -4.79
CA LEU A 486 8.79 2.39 -5.73
C LEU A 486 7.41 3.05 -5.57
N SER A 487 6.36 2.24 -5.40
CA SER A 487 5.00 2.74 -5.18
C SER A 487 4.93 3.65 -3.96
N THR A 488 5.44 3.21 -2.81
CA THR A 488 5.43 4.03 -1.59
C THR A 488 6.31 5.28 -1.73
N ALA A 489 7.47 5.20 -2.37
CA ALA A 489 8.29 6.38 -2.65
C ALA A 489 7.56 7.41 -3.52
N PHE A 490 6.94 6.98 -4.62
CA PHE A 490 6.16 7.87 -5.48
C PHE A 490 4.92 8.43 -4.79
N THR A 491 4.20 7.63 -4.00
CA THR A 491 3.06 8.10 -3.23
C THR A 491 3.48 9.14 -2.19
N MET A 492 4.61 8.97 -1.50
CA MET A 492 5.12 9.98 -0.57
C MET A 492 5.52 11.28 -1.28
N LEU A 493 6.16 11.20 -2.44
CA LEU A 493 6.44 12.38 -3.26
C LEU A 493 5.15 13.10 -3.67
N LEU A 494 4.14 12.36 -4.12
CA LEU A 494 2.82 12.92 -4.45
C LEU A 494 2.16 13.60 -3.24
N MET A 495 2.25 13.01 -2.04
CA MET A 495 1.73 13.60 -0.80
C MET A 495 2.49 14.87 -0.40
N MET A 496 3.82 14.88 -0.56
CA MET A 496 4.65 16.07 -0.32
C MET A 496 4.28 17.21 -1.29
N LEU A 497 4.00 16.88 -2.55
CA LEU A 497 3.51 17.82 -3.55
C LEU A 497 2.10 18.33 -3.21
N GLN A 498 1.24 17.50 -2.62
CA GLN A 498 -0.08 17.92 -2.10
C GLN A 498 0.01 18.85 -0.91
N ALA A 499 1.00 18.64 -0.04
CA ALA A 499 1.25 19.52 1.09
C ALA A 499 1.71 20.93 0.68
N SER A 500 2.22 21.12 -0.54
CA SER A 500 2.62 22.44 -1.04
C SER A 500 1.48 23.46 -1.15
N GLY A 501 0.23 23.01 -1.15
CA GLY A 501 -0.95 23.88 -1.28
C GLY A 501 -1.18 24.41 -2.70
N ASP A 502 -0.47 23.90 -3.72
CA ASP A 502 -0.70 24.31 -5.11
C ASP A 502 -2.14 23.98 -5.54
N PRO A 503 -2.95 24.97 -5.97
CA PRO A 503 -4.33 24.76 -6.43
C PRO A 503 -4.45 23.77 -7.59
N ARG A 504 -3.39 23.59 -8.40
CA ARG A 504 -3.35 22.58 -9.47
C ARG A 504 -3.44 21.17 -8.92
N MET A 505 -2.93 20.94 -7.71
CA MET A 505 -2.97 19.64 -7.08
C MET A 505 -4.40 19.23 -6.71
N ALA A 506 -5.27 20.18 -6.35
CA ALA A 506 -6.68 19.89 -6.10
C ALA A 506 -7.38 19.27 -7.34
N LYS A 507 -7.05 19.74 -8.55
CA LYS A 507 -7.55 19.15 -9.81
C LYS A 507 -6.99 17.73 -10.04
N ILE A 508 -5.75 17.49 -9.62
CA ILE A 508 -5.11 16.18 -9.71
C ILE A 508 -5.69 15.20 -8.68
N LEU A 509 -6.10 15.65 -7.49
CA LEU A 509 -6.68 14.78 -6.45
C LEU A 509 -7.86 13.96 -7.00
N THR A 510 -8.75 14.61 -7.75
CA THR A 510 -9.87 13.95 -8.42
C THR A 510 -9.40 12.90 -9.43
N TRP A 511 -8.37 13.19 -10.23
CA TRP A 511 -7.82 12.20 -11.17
C TRP A 511 -7.10 11.05 -10.46
N ILE A 512 -6.26 11.33 -9.45
CA ILE A 512 -5.57 10.32 -8.64
C ILE A 512 -6.60 9.36 -8.03
N SER A 513 -7.75 9.86 -7.58
CA SER A 513 -8.85 9.08 -6.99
C SER A 513 -9.55 8.08 -7.93
N GLY A 514 -9.19 8.04 -9.22
CA GLY A 514 -9.79 7.14 -10.19
C GLY A 514 -11.13 7.66 -10.71
N SER A 515 -11.18 8.92 -11.15
CA SER A 515 -12.40 9.55 -11.67
C SER A 515 -12.59 9.31 -13.17
N THR A 516 -13.81 9.00 -13.56
CA THR A 516 -14.25 8.91 -14.97
C THR A 516 -14.75 10.25 -15.53
N TYR A 517 -14.67 11.33 -14.74
CA TYR A 517 -15.44 12.56 -14.94
C TYR A 517 -15.06 13.31 -16.21
N ASN A 518 -13.78 13.29 -16.56
CA ASN A 518 -13.23 14.01 -17.70
C ASN A 518 -13.01 13.09 -18.92
N ALA A 519 -13.66 11.92 -18.96
CA ALA A 519 -13.51 10.98 -20.06
C ALA A 519 -14.09 11.57 -21.36
N THR A 520 -13.25 11.69 -22.39
CA THR A 520 -13.66 12.17 -23.72
C THR A 520 -13.93 11.00 -24.66
N GLY A 521 -14.87 11.17 -25.60
CA GLY A 521 -15.22 10.12 -26.56
C GLY A 521 -14.03 9.62 -27.38
N SER A 522 -13.14 10.52 -27.81
CA SER A 522 -11.91 10.18 -28.53
C SER A 522 -10.95 9.33 -27.69
N GLN A 523 -10.70 9.71 -26.43
CA GLN A 523 -9.84 8.96 -25.51
C GLN A 523 -10.38 7.55 -25.26
N VAL A 524 -11.70 7.41 -25.14
CA VAL A 524 -12.37 6.11 -24.94
C VAL A 524 -12.19 5.19 -26.14
N VAL A 525 -12.39 5.71 -27.36
CA VAL A 525 -12.18 4.93 -28.59
C VAL A 525 -10.72 4.49 -28.72
N TRP A 526 -9.76 5.41 -28.54
CA TRP A 526 -8.33 5.07 -28.58
C TRP A 526 -7.95 4.01 -27.54
N SER A 527 -8.43 4.17 -26.31
CA SER A 527 -8.15 3.20 -25.24
C SER A 527 -8.82 1.86 -25.49
N GLY A 528 -10.00 1.84 -26.12
CA GLY A 528 -10.69 0.63 -26.55
C GLY A 528 -9.92 -0.13 -27.64
N ILE A 529 -9.38 0.58 -28.63
CA ILE A 529 -8.52 -0.02 -29.67
C ILE A 529 -7.28 -0.65 -29.05
N VAL A 530 -6.60 0.08 -28.16
CA VAL A 530 -5.42 -0.42 -27.44
C VAL A 530 -5.78 -1.63 -26.57
N MET A 531 -6.91 -1.58 -25.85
CA MET A 531 -7.40 -2.71 -25.07
C MET A 531 -7.60 -3.96 -25.94
N ILE A 532 -8.29 -3.84 -27.07
CA ILE A 532 -8.54 -4.98 -27.97
C ILE A 532 -7.22 -5.55 -28.49
N ALA A 533 -6.29 -4.70 -28.92
CA ALA A 533 -4.97 -5.11 -29.39
C ALA A 533 -4.18 -5.86 -28.30
N LEU A 534 -4.15 -5.34 -27.07
CA LEU A 534 -3.45 -6.00 -25.95
C LEU A 534 -4.14 -7.31 -25.53
N LEU A 535 -5.48 -7.34 -25.48
CA LEU A 535 -6.24 -8.54 -25.14
C LEU A 535 -6.08 -9.65 -26.19
N ALA A 536 -5.89 -9.31 -27.46
CA ALA A 536 -5.60 -10.29 -28.52
C ALA A 536 -4.26 -11.04 -28.28
N VAL A 537 -3.30 -10.41 -27.60
CA VAL A 537 -2.02 -11.02 -27.24
C VAL A 537 -2.14 -11.99 -26.06
N VAL A 538 -3.08 -11.75 -25.14
CA VAL A 538 -3.21 -12.51 -23.88
C VAL A 538 -3.37 -14.04 -24.08
N PRO A 539 -4.20 -14.54 -25.01
CA PRO A 539 -4.32 -15.98 -25.27
C PRO A 539 -3.04 -16.64 -25.77
N LEU A 540 -2.15 -15.89 -26.45
CA LEU A 540 -0.86 -16.41 -26.93
C LEU A 540 0.05 -16.77 -25.76
N CYS A 541 -0.07 -16.02 -24.65
CA CYS A 541 0.69 -16.27 -23.42
C CYS A 541 0.07 -17.35 -22.51
N ARG A 542 -0.99 -18.07 -22.95
CA ARG A 542 -1.71 -19.05 -22.12
C ARG A 542 -0.80 -20.10 -21.51
N ARG A 543 0.16 -20.62 -22.30
CA ARG A 543 1.06 -21.71 -21.86
C ARG A 543 1.95 -21.23 -20.72
N TRP A 544 2.49 -20.02 -20.82
CA TRP A 544 3.33 -19.43 -19.79
C TRP A 544 2.55 -19.23 -18.49
N MET A 545 1.35 -18.66 -18.58
CA MET A 545 0.47 -18.40 -17.44
C MET A 545 -0.11 -19.66 -16.76
N THR A 546 -0.16 -20.80 -17.46
CA THR A 546 -0.55 -22.09 -16.87
C THR A 546 0.59 -22.72 -16.07
N ILE A 547 1.83 -22.60 -16.56
CA ILE A 547 2.98 -23.35 -16.03
C ILE A 547 3.74 -22.53 -14.97
N LEU A 548 3.87 -21.20 -15.10
CA LEU A 548 4.62 -20.36 -14.16
C LEU A 548 4.18 -20.50 -12.68
N PRO A 549 2.88 -20.64 -12.34
CA PRO A 549 2.44 -20.88 -10.97
C PRO A 549 2.98 -22.18 -10.36
N LEU A 550 3.39 -23.16 -11.17
CA LEU A 550 3.92 -24.44 -10.70
C LEU A 550 5.37 -24.34 -10.16
N GLY A 551 6.01 -23.17 -10.32
CA GLY A 551 7.39 -22.93 -9.89
C GLY A 551 8.38 -22.74 -11.05
N GLY A 552 9.55 -22.16 -10.73
CA GLY A 552 10.60 -21.91 -11.73
C GLY A 552 11.25 -23.19 -12.26
N GLU A 553 11.48 -24.18 -11.39
CA GLU A 553 12.15 -25.44 -11.75
C GLU A 553 11.26 -26.32 -12.65
N THR A 554 9.98 -26.45 -12.30
CA THR A 554 8.97 -27.17 -13.11
C THR A 554 8.78 -26.52 -14.47
N ALA A 555 8.71 -25.19 -14.53
CA ALA A 555 8.62 -24.45 -15.79
C ALA A 555 9.86 -24.64 -16.67
N ARG A 556 11.06 -24.69 -16.08
CA ARG A 556 12.32 -24.95 -16.81
C ARG A 556 12.37 -26.37 -17.35
N ALA A 557 11.93 -27.36 -16.56
CA ALA A 557 11.89 -28.77 -16.97
C ALA A 557 10.98 -29.01 -18.20
N VAL A 558 9.90 -28.24 -18.34
CA VAL A 558 8.98 -28.29 -19.50
C VAL A 558 9.50 -27.46 -20.70
N GLY A 559 10.75 -26.99 -20.66
CA GLY A 559 11.43 -26.28 -21.75
C GLY A 559 11.04 -24.81 -21.90
N MET A 560 10.47 -24.17 -20.86
CA MET A 560 10.11 -22.76 -20.93
C MET A 560 11.32 -21.84 -20.71
N ALA A 561 11.52 -20.90 -21.63
CA ALA A 561 12.45 -19.78 -21.42
C ALA A 561 11.87 -18.79 -20.38
N LEU A 562 12.27 -18.96 -19.11
CA LEU A 562 11.71 -18.24 -17.96
C LEU A 562 11.82 -16.72 -18.08
N THR A 563 13.01 -16.19 -18.37
CA THR A 563 13.27 -14.75 -18.41
C THR A 563 12.43 -14.03 -19.47
N PRO A 564 12.44 -14.42 -20.76
CA PRO A 564 11.63 -13.73 -21.76
C PRO A 564 10.13 -13.89 -21.51
N ALA A 565 9.65 -15.06 -21.05
CA ALA A 565 8.24 -15.25 -20.71
C ALA A 565 7.79 -14.30 -19.59
N ARG A 566 8.62 -14.13 -18.55
CA ARG A 566 8.32 -13.23 -17.43
C ARG A 566 8.36 -11.76 -17.85
N VAL A 567 9.37 -11.35 -18.63
CA VAL A 567 9.48 -9.99 -19.15
C VAL A 567 8.31 -9.65 -20.06
N ALA A 568 7.94 -10.56 -20.98
CA ALA A 568 6.80 -10.35 -21.88
C ALA A 568 5.47 -10.22 -21.13
N LEU A 569 5.21 -11.07 -20.13
CA LEU A 569 4.01 -10.97 -19.29
C LEU A 569 3.99 -9.69 -18.46
N LEU A 570 5.15 -9.24 -17.96
CA LEU A 570 5.26 -7.98 -17.24
C LEU A 570 5.00 -6.78 -18.14
N LEU A 571 5.58 -6.76 -19.34
CA LEU A 571 5.33 -5.70 -20.33
C LEU A 571 3.85 -5.66 -20.69
N LEU A 572 3.22 -6.81 -20.96
CA LEU A 572 1.80 -6.89 -21.28
C LEU A 572 0.92 -6.37 -20.12
N ALA A 573 1.18 -6.82 -18.89
CA ALA A 573 0.46 -6.35 -17.72
C ALA A 573 0.69 -4.85 -17.46
N ALA A 574 1.91 -4.36 -17.69
CA ALA A 574 2.25 -2.96 -17.53
C ALA A 574 1.57 -2.06 -18.57
N CYS A 575 1.53 -2.47 -19.84
CA CYS A 575 0.80 -1.75 -20.88
C CYS A 575 -0.69 -1.69 -20.55
N LEU A 576 -1.33 -2.81 -20.20
CA LEU A 576 -2.74 -2.84 -19.77
C LEU A 576 -3.01 -1.91 -18.59
N THR A 577 -2.12 -1.92 -17.59
CA THR A 577 -2.24 -1.10 -16.37
C THR A 577 -2.01 0.38 -16.65
N ALA A 578 -1.00 0.72 -17.45
CA ALA A 578 -0.69 2.09 -17.83
C ALA A 578 -1.85 2.68 -18.66
N THR A 579 -2.34 1.97 -19.67
CA THR A 579 -3.50 2.44 -20.45
C THR A 579 -4.74 2.63 -19.59
N ALA A 580 -5.03 1.72 -18.65
CA ALA A 580 -6.14 1.90 -17.71
C ALA A 580 -5.94 3.08 -16.74
N THR A 581 -4.70 3.29 -16.29
CA THR A 581 -4.36 4.41 -15.41
C THR A 581 -4.51 5.75 -16.13
N MET A 582 -4.25 5.79 -17.43
CA MET A 582 -4.44 6.99 -18.24
C MET A 582 -5.91 7.28 -18.55
N THR A 583 -6.78 6.27 -18.60
CA THR A 583 -8.21 6.49 -18.85
C THR A 583 -8.97 7.02 -17.64
N ILE A 584 -8.71 6.46 -16.44
CA ILE A 584 -9.52 6.77 -15.24
C ILE A 584 -8.66 7.28 -14.07
N GLY A 585 -7.36 6.95 -14.05
CA GLY A 585 -6.48 7.26 -12.94
C GLY A 585 -5.90 6.01 -12.26
N PRO A 586 -4.91 6.19 -11.35
CA PRO A 586 -4.10 5.11 -10.79
C PRO A 586 -4.81 4.26 -9.73
N LEU A 587 -5.91 4.75 -9.13
CA LEU A 587 -6.63 4.07 -8.06
C LEU A 587 -7.78 3.21 -8.61
N SER A 588 -7.61 1.88 -8.62
CA SER A 588 -8.67 0.92 -8.93
C SER A 588 -8.39 -0.50 -8.38
N PHE A 589 -9.05 -0.80 -7.26
CA PHE A 589 -9.04 -2.08 -6.55
C PHE A 589 -9.48 -3.28 -7.42
N VAL A 590 -10.11 -3.01 -8.55
CA VAL A 590 -10.58 -3.99 -9.54
C VAL A 590 -9.49 -4.99 -9.93
N GLY A 591 -8.25 -4.53 -10.11
CA GLY A 591 -7.13 -5.38 -10.53
C GLY A 591 -6.77 -6.48 -9.52
N LEU A 592 -7.04 -6.28 -8.23
CA LEU A 592 -6.86 -7.33 -7.22
C LEU A 592 -8.10 -8.21 -7.12
N MET A 593 -9.27 -7.57 -7.07
CA MET A 593 -10.54 -8.21 -6.75
C MET A 593 -11.10 -9.11 -7.83
N ALA A 594 -11.19 -8.61 -9.07
CA ALA A 594 -11.89 -9.31 -10.13
C ALA A 594 -11.26 -10.69 -10.40
N PRO A 595 -9.92 -10.84 -10.46
CA PRO A 595 -9.28 -12.15 -10.53
C PRO A 595 -9.57 -13.06 -9.34
N HIS A 596 -9.70 -12.49 -8.14
CA HIS A 596 -10.05 -13.27 -6.97
C HIS A 596 -11.50 -13.75 -7.02
N ILE A 597 -12.45 -12.87 -7.33
CA ILE A 597 -13.86 -13.24 -7.48
C ILE A 597 -14.01 -14.33 -8.55
N ALA A 598 -13.35 -14.19 -9.71
CA ALA A 598 -13.34 -15.20 -10.76
C ALA A 598 -12.81 -16.56 -10.28
N ARG A 599 -11.72 -16.56 -9.51
CA ARG A 599 -11.17 -17.80 -8.92
C ARG A 599 -12.13 -18.42 -7.90
N MET A 600 -12.79 -17.59 -7.08
CA MET A 600 -13.75 -18.04 -6.07
C MET A 600 -15.05 -18.59 -6.68
N MET A 601 -15.45 -18.12 -7.87
CA MET A 601 -16.56 -18.70 -8.64
C MET A 601 -16.26 -20.12 -9.17
N GLY A 602 -15.00 -20.56 -9.11
CA GLY A 602 -14.57 -21.89 -9.52
C GLY A 602 -13.75 -21.92 -10.82
N PHE A 603 -13.44 -20.77 -11.42
CA PHE A 603 -12.66 -20.70 -12.65
C PHE A 603 -11.16 -20.66 -12.34
N ARG A 604 -10.48 -21.79 -12.52
CA ARG A 604 -9.06 -21.96 -12.18
C ARG A 604 -8.15 -22.14 -13.40
N ARG A 605 -8.67 -22.62 -14.54
CA ARG A 605 -7.92 -22.63 -15.80
C ARG A 605 -7.63 -21.23 -16.32
N THR A 606 -6.51 -21.08 -17.03
CA THR A 606 -5.98 -19.79 -17.48
C THR A 606 -6.98 -18.97 -18.27
N ILE A 607 -7.54 -19.51 -19.36
CA ILE A 607 -8.46 -18.75 -20.22
C ILE A 607 -9.79 -18.44 -19.52
N PRO A 608 -10.51 -19.41 -18.92
CA PRO A 608 -11.75 -19.11 -18.18
C PRO A 608 -11.54 -18.10 -17.06
N HIS A 609 -10.42 -18.21 -16.33
CA HIS A 609 -10.09 -17.29 -15.25
C HIS A 609 -9.91 -15.87 -15.79
N ILE A 610 -9.19 -15.67 -16.90
CA ILE A 610 -9.00 -14.35 -17.53
C ILE A 610 -10.33 -13.77 -18.02
N VAL A 611 -11.13 -14.56 -18.75
CA VAL A 611 -12.42 -14.08 -19.31
C VAL A 611 -13.38 -13.67 -18.19
N MET A 612 -13.53 -14.51 -17.17
CA MET A 612 -14.40 -14.17 -16.04
C MET A 612 -13.84 -13.00 -15.24
N SER A 613 -12.51 -12.87 -15.09
CA SER A 613 -11.91 -11.70 -14.45
C SER A 613 -12.25 -10.41 -15.22
N ALA A 614 -12.10 -10.42 -16.56
CA ALA A 614 -12.42 -9.30 -17.42
C ALA A 614 -13.90 -8.86 -17.28
N LEU A 615 -14.84 -9.81 -17.39
CA LEU A 615 -16.27 -9.54 -17.25
C LEU A 615 -16.61 -9.00 -15.85
N THR A 616 -16.08 -9.63 -14.80
CA THR A 616 -16.34 -9.21 -13.42
C THR A 616 -15.77 -7.80 -13.17
N GLY A 617 -14.58 -7.50 -13.68
CA GLY A 617 -13.95 -6.17 -13.54
C GLY A 617 -14.70 -5.08 -14.31
N GLY A 618 -15.16 -5.38 -15.53
CA GLY A 618 -15.99 -4.49 -16.33
C GLY A 618 -17.32 -4.16 -15.64
N VAL A 619 -18.06 -5.19 -15.21
CA VAL A 619 -19.33 -5.02 -14.48
C VAL A 619 -19.11 -4.20 -13.21
N MET A 620 -18.08 -4.53 -12.44
CA MET A 620 -17.77 -3.88 -11.18
C MET A 620 -17.49 -2.38 -11.36
N LEU A 621 -16.71 -1.99 -12.37
CA LEU A 621 -16.35 -0.58 -12.57
C LEU A 621 -17.48 0.23 -13.24
N VAL A 622 -18.27 -0.38 -14.13
CA VAL A 622 -19.50 0.23 -14.69
C VAL A 622 -20.52 0.49 -13.58
N PHE A 623 -20.74 -0.50 -12.70
CA PHE A 623 -21.64 -0.37 -11.57
C PHE A 623 -21.13 0.69 -10.57
N ALA A 624 -19.82 0.72 -10.31
CA ALA A 624 -19.20 1.75 -9.48
C ALA A 624 -19.32 3.16 -10.08
N ASP A 625 -19.17 3.32 -11.39
CA ASP A 625 -19.40 4.60 -12.05
C ASP A 625 -20.86 5.07 -11.89
N TRP A 626 -21.80 4.16 -12.13
CA TRP A 626 -23.22 4.46 -12.00
C TRP A 626 -23.60 4.85 -10.57
N CYS A 627 -23.26 4.03 -9.57
CA CYS A 627 -23.52 4.37 -8.18
C CYS A 627 -22.82 5.68 -7.77
N GLY A 628 -21.63 5.97 -8.32
CA GLY A 628 -20.87 7.18 -8.00
C GLY A 628 -21.57 8.46 -8.45
N ARG A 629 -22.37 8.38 -9.51
CA ARG A 629 -23.23 9.49 -9.97
C ARG A 629 -24.54 9.60 -9.18
N MET A 630 -25.04 8.49 -8.65
CA MET A 630 -26.43 8.40 -8.16
C MET A 630 -26.58 8.50 -6.64
N VAL A 631 -25.64 7.95 -5.87
CA VAL A 631 -25.76 7.80 -4.41
C VAL A 631 -25.80 9.16 -3.70
N LEU A 632 -24.99 10.11 -4.16
CA LEU A 632 -24.76 11.40 -3.49
C LEU A 632 -25.12 12.61 -4.37
N PHE A 633 -26.06 12.44 -5.30
CA PHE A 633 -26.51 13.50 -6.20
C PHE A 633 -26.89 14.79 -5.43
N PRO A 634 -26.44 15.99 -5.86
CA PRO A 634 -25.72 16.30 -7.11
C PRO A 634 -24.19 16.08 -7.05
N TYR A 635 -23.64 15.73 -5.90
CA TYR A 635 -22.23 15.40 -5.75
C TYR A 635 -21.89 14.02 -6.33
N GLN A 636 -20.65 13.86 -6.78
CA GLN A 636 -20.21 12.63 -7.44
C GLN A 636 -19.04 12.01 -6.69
N ILE A 637 -19.07 10.68 -6.55
CA ILE A 637 -17.98 9.90 -5.98
C ILE A 637 -17.16 9.26 -7.13
N PRO A 638 -15.82 9.36 -7.11
CA PRO A 638 -14.96 8.75 -8.12
C PRO A 638 -15.17 7.24 -8.21
N ALA A 639 -15.26 6.71 -9.43
CA ALA A 639 -15.55 5.31 -9.68
C ALA A 639 -14.49 4.37 -9.04
N GLY A 640 -13.22 4.77 -9.04
CA GLY A 640 -12.13 4.04 -8.38
C GLY A 640 -12.36 3.85 -6.87
N LEU A 641 -12.67 4.93 -6.15
CA LEU A 641 -13.02 4.86 -4.73
C LEU A 641 -14.27 4.01 -4.50
N LEU A 642 -15.33 4.24 -5.27
CA LEU A 642 -16.58 3.50 -5.08
C LEU A 642 -16.45 2.01 -5.40
N SER A 643 -15.60 1.65 -6.36
CA SER A 643 -15.28 0.25 -6.64
C SER A 643 -14.72 -0.44 -5.39
N THR A 644 -13.92 0.25 -4.59
CA THR A 644 -13.40 -0.25 -3.31
C THR A 644 -14.52 -0.41 -2.28
N PHE A 645 -15.44 0.56 -2.21
CA PHE A 645 -16.59 0.51 -1.29
C PHE A 645 -17.53 -0.67 -1.56
N ILE A 646 -17.79 -0.96 -2.83
CA ILE A 646 -18.66 -2.06 -3.25
C ILE A 646 -17.91 -3.39 -3.13
N GLY A 647 -16.66 -3.39 -3.56
CA GLY A 647 -15.83 -4.57 -3.66
C GLY A 647 -15.42 -5.17 -2.32
N ALA A 648 -14.85 -4.35 -1.43
CA ALA A 648 -14.25 -4.84 -0.19
C ALA A 648 -15.24 -5.65 0.69
N PRO A 649 -16.48 -5.19 0.97
CA PRO A 649 -17.45 -5.98 1.72
C PRO A 649 -17.81 -7.30 1.03
N TYR A 650 -18.00 -7.28 -0.29
CA TYR A 650 -18.32 -8.48 -1.07
C TYR A 650 -17.19 -9.51 -1.00
N PHE A 651 -15.94 -9.07 -1.10
CA PHE A 651 -14.79 -9.95 -0.98
C PHE A 651 -14.61 -10.53 0.42
N ILE A 652 -14.82 -9.71 1.47
CA ILE A 652 -14.85 -10.19 2.86
C ILE A 652 -15.93 -11.26 3.05
N TYR A 653 -17.14 -11.02 2.53
CA TYR A 653 -18.23 -11.98 2.57
C TYR A 653 -17.86 -13.30 1.89
N LEU A 654 -17.26 -13.25 0.69
CA LEU A 654 -16.82 -14.45 -0.02
C LEU A 654 -15.70 -15.20 0.70
N LEU A 655 -14.73 -14.48 1.29
CA LEU A 655 -13.67 -15.08 2.10
C LEU A 655 -14.22 -15.85 3.30
N ARG A 656 -15.26 -15.32 3.94
CA ARG A 656 -15.95 -15.97 5.07
C ARG A 656 -16.75 -17.19 4.61
N LYS A 657 -17.39 -17.13 3.43
CA LYS A 657 -18.18 -18.25 2.89
C LYS A 657 -17.33 -19.48 2.56
N GLN A 658 -16.10 -19.28 2.07
CA GLN A 658 -15.13 -20.37 1.83
C GLN A 658 -14.65 -21.08 3.12
N SER A 659 -15.05 -20.58 4.30
CA SER A 659 -14.74 -21.21 5.59
C SER A 659 -15.72 -22.33 5.98
N ARG A 660 -16.85 -22.46 5.28
CA ARG A 660 -17.80 -23.56 5.39
C ARG A 660 -17.61 -24.50 4.20
#